data_AF-A0A935YN01-F1
#
_entry.id   AF-A0A935YN01-F1
#
_cell.length_a   1.000
_cell.length_b   1.000
_cell.length_c   1.000
_cell.angle_alpha   90.00
_cell.angle_beta   90.00
_cell.angle_gamma   90.00
#
_symmetry.space_group_name_H-M   'P 1'
#
loop_
_entity.id
_entity.type
_entity.pdbx_description
1 polymer ?
#
loop_
_entity_poly.entity_id
_entity_poly.type
_entity_poly.pdbx_seq_one_letter_code
_entity_poly.pdbx_strand_id
1 'polypeptide(L)'
;MVGRGSADGSPWERAPEIARGVPFDQVVADYTRLWEQCRIRDDKLAEIDGIVGKVAKNRPRYEAVAATTAVPWWFLAALHMRESNVSFSRHLHNGDPLTGPTVRVPSGRPPGTGPFTWEESAADALACEKFTGATDWRIARTSYRFERFNGLGYRLYHPAVPSPYLWSFSQHYTQGKYAADGHFDADLADKQCGTMVLLKRLQQLHIVRLDDVAPIVATQMPEAYAAPGAGNGTPDALIEAALGHLGEAYKLGAVVPFTAAAFTGPWDCAEFASWLLYRTTGVVFGCVDNHAPPEKLNAYSGAWYRDAMASSADVLPAEAAKTIAGVALVRRPLTRSDGTVIRVGHVALADGKGGTIEAMDTKHGVARGRIDGRGFDLAVRLPGIVYTDRPPVAIAVATGVAPRTGTIEVFAAGTPPPAAASAPPSTGEATAVAVADDSLSLEAIFGGEDGRKPVPRQLMAQAPWRAICHLVCTGTRSLSLQGTGWLASPRTIVTAGHVLFDQESLGGRATGVTLIVARWGSDHVAVRTSQRIAVHPRYESAQEPDYDIGCIQLDAPIDGAAYFGMWSADDAALTGQPVNIAGYPKDKDASQFLYHHSDTIIGLRPQRIVYAVDTYEGQSGAPVWMVFNNPARTRVVAVHTSARALTLAASAIDGNSGTRINAEIFRWISTFL
;
A
#
# COMPACT_ATOMS: atom_id res chain seq x y z
N MET A 1 18.61 -25.91 -13.70
CA MET A 1 17.72 -26.15 -14.85
C MET A 1 17.72 -27.63 -15.14
N VAL A 2 16.54 -28.19 -15.42
CA VAL A 2 16.32 -29.61 -15.70
C VAL A 2 15.68 -29.72 -17.09
N GLY A 3 16.51 -29.82 -18.12
CA GLY A 3 16.32 -30.53 -19.38
C GLY A 3 15.04 -30.32 -20.17
N ARG A 4 15.13 -29.45 -21.18
CA ARG A 4 14.42 -29.65 -22.44
C ARG A 4 15.13 -30.77 -23.21
N GLY A 5 14.35 -31.70 -23.76
CA GLY A 5 14.84 -32.85 -24.52
C GLY A 5 15.77 -32.49 -25.68
N SER A 6 16.64 -33.44 -26.00
CA SER A 6 17.82 -33.38 -26.86
C SER A 6 17.56 -33.24 -28.37
N ALA A 7 18.40 -32.41 -28.99
CA ALA A 7 19.14 -32.64 -30.24
C ALA A 7 18.42 -33.11 -31.52
N ASP A 8 17.51 -32.30 -32.05
CA ASP A 8 17.27 -32.09 -33.48
C ASP A 8 16.24 -30.96 -33.69
N GLY A 9 16.35 -30.25 -34.83
CA GLY A 9 15.55 -29.11 -35.30
C GLY A 9 14.30 -28.65 -34.51
N SER A 10 14.30 -27.37 -34.10
CA SER A 10 13.15 -26.51 -33.72
C SER A 10 11.84 -27.23 -33.28
N PRO A 11 11.58 -27.37 -31.97
CA PRO A 11 10.37 -28.02 -31.48
C PRO A 11 9.12 -27.11 -31.44
N TRP A 12 9.10 -25.98 -32.16
CA TRP A 12 7.99 -25.01 -32.05
C TRP A 12 7.03 -24.98 -33.24
N GLU A 13 7.29 -25.71 -34.32
CA GLU A 13 6.49 -25.55 -35.56
C GLU A 13 5.68 -26.77 -36.02
N ARG A 14 5.89 -27.99 -35.48
CA ARG A 14 5.15 -29.17 -35.99
C ARG A 14 4.89 -30.25 -34.93
N ALA A 15 3.81 -30.13 -34.16
CA ALA A 15 3.08 -31.28 -33.62
C ALA A 15 1.62 -30.90 -33.26
N PRO A 16 0.60 -31.73 -33.58
CA PRO A 16 -0.80 -31.47 -33.24
C PRO A 16 -1.06 -31.64 -31.74
N GLU A 17 -2.15 -31.05 -31.25
CA GLU A 17 -2.65 -31.21 -29.86
C GLU A 17 -2.68 -32.68 -29.41
N ILE A 18 -2.13 -32.93 -28.20
CA ILE A 18 -2.18 -34.13 -27.34
C ILE A 18 -0.82 -34.87 -27.18
N ALA A 19 -0.32 -34.89 -25.91
CA ALA A 19 0.79 -35.67 -25.28
C ALA A 19 2.15 -34.94 -25.09
N ARG A 20 2.75 -34.72 -23.92
CA ARG A 20 2.52 -35.11 -22.50
C ARG A 20 3.23 -34.10 -21.58
N GLY A 21 2.48 -33.32 -20.82
CA GLY A 21 2.93 -32.62 -19.61
C GLY A 21 1.90 -32.87 -18.51
N VAL A 22 2.24 -32.66 -17.24
CA VAL A 22 1.25 -32.78 -16.16
C VAL A 22 0.20 -31.67 -16.33
N PRO A 23 -1.09 -31.99 -16.58
CA PRO A 23 -2.14 -31.00 -16.76
C PRO A 23 -2.31 -30.15 -15.50
N PHE A 24 -2.57 -28.85 -15.67
CA PHE A 24 -2.65 -27.92 -14.55
C PHE A 24 -3.72 -28.29 -13.52
N ASP A 25 -4.89 -28.72 -13.99
CA ASP A 25 -6.02 -29.16 -13.18
C ASP A 25 -5.65 -30.27 -12.19
N GLN A 26 -4.71 -31.16 -12.56
CA GLN A 26 -4.26 -32.26 -11.69
C GLN A 26 -3.34 -31.82 -10.55
N VAL A 27 -2.73 -30.63 -10.65
CA VAL A 27 -1.71 -30.15 -9.70
C VAL A 27 -2.15 -28.92 -8.91
N VAL A 28 -3.32 -28.33 -9.24
CA VAL A 28 -3.86 -27.14 -8.55
C VAL A 28 -3.92 -27.34 -7.04
N ALA A 29 -4.63 -28.38 -6.59
CA ALA A 29 -4.84 -28.64 -5.16
C ALA A 29 -3.52 -28.79 -4.41
N ASP A 30 -2.55 -29.44 -5.05
CA ASP A 30 -1.27 -29.72 -4.45
C ASP A 30 -0.40 -28.46 -4.34
N TYR A 31 -0.38 -27.60 -5.35
CA TYR A 31 0.29 -26.29 -5.26
C TYR A 31 -0.34 -25.38 -4.21
N THR A 32 -1.67 -25.29 -4.17
CA THR A 32 -2.40 -24.49 -3.17
C THR A 32 -2.05 -24.95 -1.77
N ARG A 33 -2.13 -26.27 -1.51
CA ARG A 33 -1.78 -26.87 -0.22
C ARG A 33 -0.33 -26.58 0.17
N LEU A 34 0.63 -26.77 -0.75
CA LEU A 34 2.05 -26.51 -0.47
C LEU A 34 2.30 -25.03 -0.14
N TRP A 35 1.64 -24.11 -0.83
CA TRP A 35 1.75 -22.68 -0.55
C TRP A 35 1.18 -22.27 0.81
N GLU A 36 -0.02 -22.75 1.13
CA GLU A 36 -0.70 -22.46 2.40
C GLU A 36 0.12 -22.97 3.58
N GLN A 37 0.67 -24.17 3.44
CA GLN A 37 1.48 -24.81 4.47
C GLN A 37 2.92 -24.28 4.50
N CYS A 38 3.40 -23.58 3.46
CA CYS A 38 4.81 -23.17 3.33
C CYS A 38 5.28 -22.36 4.54
N ARG A 39 6.32 -22.87 5.21
CA ARG A 39 7.06 -22.23 6.29
C ARG A 39 8.52 -22.12 5.86
N ILE A 40 9.01 -20.89 5.81
CA ILE A 40 10.41 -20.60 5.52
C ILE A 40 11.24 -21.08 6.70
N ARG A 41 12.38 -21.74 6.45
CA ARG A 41 13.27 -22.16 7.52
C ARG A 41 13.98 -20.95 8.13
N ASP A 42 14.01 -20.89 9.46
CA ASP A 42 14.57 -19.74 10.18
C ASP A 42 16.05 -19.49 9.86
N ASP A 43 16.83 -20.57 9.68
CA ASP A 43 18.24 -20.53 9.31
C ASP A 43 18.50 -19.93 7.91
N LYS A 44 17.46 -19.77 7.10
CA LYS A 44 17.52 -19.22 5.74
C LYS A 44 16.99 -17.79 5.62
N LEU A 45 16.35 -17.24 6.66
CA LEU A 45 15.70 -15.92 6.58
C LEU A 45 16.66 -14.80 6.18
N ALA A 46 17.86 -14.73 6.78
CA ALA A 46 18.83 -13.68 6.47
C ALA A 46 19.32 -13.74 5.01
N GLU A 47 19.49 -14.95 4.47
CA GLU A 47 19.87 -15.16 3.08
C GLU A 47 18.76 -14.70 2.13
N ILE A 48 17.50 -15.05 2.43
CA ILE A 48 16.33 -14.64 1.64
C ILE A 48 16.10 -13.13 1.72
N ASP A 49 16.27 -12.51 2.89
CA ASP A 49 16.13 -11.05 3.04
C ASP A 49 17.18 -10.28 2.23
N GLY A 50 18.40 -10.83 2.12
CA GLY A 50 19.42 -10.30 1.21
C GLY A 50 19.00 -10.37 -0.26
N ILE A 51 18.31 -11.44 -0.67
CA ILE A 51 17.73 -11.56 -2.02
C ILE A 51 16.59 -10.56 -2.21
N VAL A 52 15.69 -10.43 -1.22
CA VAL A 52 14.58 -9.46 -1.25
C VAL A 52 15.11 -8.04 -1.43
N GLY A 53 16.16 -7.65 -0.70
CA GLY A 53 16.79 -6.33 -0.85
C GLY A 53 17.32 -6.09 -2.27
N LYS A 54 17.96 -7.09 -2.89
CA LYS A 54 18.42 -7.00 -4.30
C LYS A 54 17.25 -6.88 -5.26
N VAL A 55 16.18 -7.65 -5.04
CA VAL A 55 14.96 -7.61 -5.86
C VAL A 55 14.30 -6.24 -5.76
N ALA A 56 14.05 -5.74 -4.54
CA ALA A 56 13.41 -4.45 -4.29
C ALA A 56 14.21 -3.29 -4.91
N LYS A 57 15.54 -3.30 -4.79
CA LYS A 57 16.42 -2.30 -5.42
C LYS A 57 16.27 -2.25 -6.95
N ASN A 58 16.03 -3.39 -7.59
CA ASN A 58 15.91 -3.50 -9.04
C ASN A 58 14.45 -3.58 -9.53
N ARG A 59 13.47 -3.33 -8.65
CA ARG A 59 12.04 -3.36 -8.95
C ARG A 59 11.67 -2.55 -10.20
N PRO A 60 12.16 -1.31 -10.42
CA PRO A 60 11.82 -0.55 -11.63
C PRO A 60 12.19 -1.27 -12.94
N ARG A 61 13.27 -2.06 -12.96
CA ARG A 61 13.67 -2.85 -14.15
C ARG A 61 12.71 -4.01 -14.42
N TYR A 62 12.25 -4.67 -13.36
CA TYR A 62 11.22 -5.69 -13.47
C TYR A 62 9.88 -5.10 -13.91
N GLU A 63 9.52 -3.92 -13.40
CA GLU A 63 8.29 -3.21 -13.78
C GLU A 63 8.31 -2.75 -15.23
N ALA A 64 9.46 -2.34 -15.78
CA ALA A 64 9.60 -2.01 -17.20
C ALA A 64 9.32 -3.21 -18.12
N VAL A 65 9.79 -4.41 -17.76
CA VAL A 65 9.46 -5.64 -18.49
C VAL A 65 8.01 -6.05 -18.24
N ALA A 66 7.51 -5.90 -17.01
CA ALA A 66 6.12 -6.20 -16.68
C ALA A 66 5.14 -5.34 -17.50
N ALA A 67 5.46 -4.06 -17.69
CA ALA A 67 4.64 -3.13 -18.47
C ALA A 67 4.51 -3.55 -19.94
N THR A 68 5.55 -4.13 -20.53
CA THR A 68 5.54 -4.56 -21.94
C THR A 68 5.04 -6.00 -22.14
N THR A 69 5.06 -6.81 -21.09
CA THR A 69 4.75 -8.26 -21.18
C THR A 69 3.47 -8.65 -20.46
N ALA A 70 2.90 -7.77 -19.63
CA ALA A 70 1.81 -8.05 -18.69
C ALA A 70 2.09 -9.18 -17.69
N VAL A 71 3.36 -9.58 -17.53
CA VAL A 71 3.80 -10.55 -16.52
C VAL A 71 4.14 -9.79 -15.24
N PRO A 72 3.60 -10.15 -14.06
CA PRO A 72 3.83 -9.43 -12.83
C PRO A 72 5.32 -9.31 -12.49
N TRP A 73 5.75 -8.12 -12.08
CA TRP A 73 7.16 -7.84 -11.77
C TRP A 73 7.73 -8.81 -10.73
N TRP A 74 6.90 -9.24 -9.76
CA TRP A 74 7.31 -10.17 -8.71
C TRP A 74 7.54 -11.59 -9.25
N PHE A 75 6.85 -11.99 -10.32
CA PHE A 75 7.09 -13.26 -11.00
C PHE A 75 8.45 -13.21 -11.71
N LEU A 76 8.71 -12.12 -12.45
CA LEU A 76 9.97 -11.88 -13.14
C LEU A 76 11.16 -11.85 -12.17
N ALA A 77 11.01 -11.18 -11.04
CA ALA A 77 12.05 -11.10 -10.04
C ALA A 77 12.40 -12.46 -9.44
N ALA A 78 11.39 -13.29 -9.13
CA ALA A 78 11.61 -14.62 -8.60
C ALA A 78 12.23 -15.57 -9.64
N LEU A 79 11.82 -15.43 -10.90
CA LEU A 79 12.44 -16.16 -12.01
C LEU A 79 13.90 -15.76 -12.21
N HIS A 80 14.17 -14.45 -12.27
CA HIS A 80 15.52 -13.91 -12.43
C HIS A 80 16.45 -14.32 -11.29
N MET A 81 15.93 -14.39 -10.06
CA MET A 81 16.66 -14.93 -8.92
C MET A 81 17.10 -16.37 -9.17
N ARG A 82 16.20 -17.23 -9.68
CA ARG A 82 16.54 -18.65 -9.93
C ARG A 82 17.48 -18.85 -11.11
N GLU A 83 17.35 -18.05 -12.16
CA GLU A 83 18.11 -18.26 -13.39
C GLU A 83 19.51 -17.64 -13.34
N SER A 84 19.71 -16.58 -12.55
CA SER A 84 21.00 -15.88 -12.55
C SER A 84 21.38 -15.20 -11.22
N ASN A 85 20.66 -15.46 -10.12
CA ASN A 85 20.88 -14.78 -8.84
C ASN A 85 20.76 -13.25 -8.96
N VAL A 86 19.77 -12.79 -9.75
CA VAL A 86 19.50 -11.36 -9.99
C VAL A 86 20.64 -10.66 -10.75
N SER A 87 21.35 -11.39 -11.62
CA SER A 87 22.47 -10.86 -12.41
C SER A 87 21.99 -10.30 -13.74
N PHE A 88 21.94 -8.96 -13.85
CA PHE A 88 21.56 -8.24 -15.08
C PHE A 88 22.60 -8.28 -16.22
N SER A 89 23.66 -9.08 -16.08
CA SER A 89 24.60 -9.41 -17.16
C SER A 89 24.34 -10.78 -17.79
N ARG A 90 23.25 -11.45 -17.39
CA ARG A 90 22.91 -12.81 -17.81
C ARG A 90 21.48 -12.91 -18.34
N HIS A 91 21.27 -13.77 -19.33
CA HIS A 91 19.98 -14.06 -19.94
C HIS A 91 18.97 -14.60 -18.93
N LEU A 92 17.71 -14.16 -19.01
CA LEU A 92 16.63 -14.73 -18.19
C LEU A 92 16.30 -16.17 -18.60
N HIS A 93 16.59 -16.58 -19.84
CA HIS A 93 16.30 -17.93 -20.34
C HIS A 93 16.97 -19.02 -19.50
N ASN A 94 18.26 -18.86 -19.23
CA ASN A 94 19.10 -19.89 -18.64
C ASN A 94 20.39 -19.36 -17.98
N GLY A 95 20.53 -18.04 -17.83
CA GLY A 95 21.68 -17.43 -17.18
C GLY A 95 22.97 -17.37 -18.02
N ASP A 96 22.95 -17.65 -19.33
CA ASP A 96 24.09 -17.38 -20.22
C ASP A 96 24.47 -15.88 -20.26
N PRO A 97 25.72 -15.49 -20.55
CA PRO A 97 26.10 -14.08 -20.64
C PRO A 97 25.33 -13.34 -21.74
N LEU A 98 24.91 -12.10 -21.47
CA LEU A 98 24.21 -11.24 -22.44
C LEU A 98 25.07 -10.77 -23.62
N THR A 99 26.34 -11.17 -23.69
CA THR A 99 27.29 -10.72 -24.73
C THR A 99 26.98 -11.30 -26.12
N GLY A 100 26.14 -12.32 -26.20
CA GLY A 100 25.71 -12.98 -27.44
C GLY A 100 24.50 -13.87 -27.14
N PRO A 101 23.96 -14.58 -28.14
CA PRO A 101 22.79 -15.44 -27.93
C PRO A 101 23.12 -16.61 -27.01
N THR A 102 22.10 -17.16 -26.34
CA THR A 102 22.22 -18.34 -25.49
C THR A 102 22.85 -19.52 -26.25
N VAL A 103 23.79 -20.19 -25.60
CA VAL A 103 24.40 -21.44 -26.08
C VAL A 103 23.70 -22.62 -25.42
N ARG A 104 23.37 -22.49 -24.13
CA ARG A 104 22.54 -23.46 -23.41
C ARG A 104 21.10 -23.37 -23.90
N VAL A 105 20.36 -24.45 -23.73
CA VAL A 105 18.98 -24.57 -24.21
C VAL A 105 18.06 -23.62 -23.41
N PRO A 106 17.11 -22.90 -24.05
CA PRO A 106 16.92 -22.78 -25.50
C PRO A 106 18.09 -22.01 -26.14
N SER A 107 18.76 -22.61 -27.13
CA SER A 107 19.92 -22.00 -27.80
C SER A 107 19.48 -21.00 -28.87
N GLY A 108 20.34 -20.02 -29.16
CA GLY A 108 20.11 -19.00 -30.17
C GLY A 108 19.14 -17.89 -29.74
N ARG A 109 19.02 -17.63 -28.42
CA ARG A 109 18.04 -16.69 -27.86
C ARG A 109 18.69 -15.54 -27.06
N PRO A 110 18.17 -14.31 -27.16
CA PRO A 110 17.35 -13.79 -28.25
C PRO A 110 18.07 -13.96 -29.60
N PRO A 111 17.34 -14.04 -30.72
CA PRO A 111 17.96 -14.10 -32.03
C PRO A 111 18.75 -12.81 -32.32
N GLY A 112 19.95 -12.93 -32.88
CA GLY A 112 20.83 -11.80 -33.20
C GLY A 112 22.28 -12.05 -32.76
N THR A 113 23.11 -11.01 -32.80
CA THR A 113 24.55 -11.09 -32.50
C THR A 113 24.92 -10.58 -31.10
N GLY A 114 24.01 -9.92 -30.39
CA GLY A 114 24.28 -9.25 -29.12
C GLY A 114 25.22 -8.02 -29.25
N PRO A 115 25.62 -7.41 -28.11
CA PRO A 115 25.15 -7.70 -26.76
C PRO A 115 23.67 -7.32 -26.59
N PHE A 116 22.97 -8.07 -25.75
CA PHE A 116 21.56 -7.83 -25.42
C PHE A 116 21.43 -7.12 -24.08
N THR A 117 20.37 -6.34 -23.91
CA THR A 117 19.92 -5.91 -22.59
C THR A 117 19.26 -7.07 -21.85
N TRP A 118 19.20 -6.94 -20.52
CA TRP A 118 18.48 -7.93 -19.72
C TRP A 118 16.99 -7.93 -20.06
N GLU A 119 16.43 -6.75 -20.32
CA GLU A 119 15.03 -6.53 -20.67
C GLU A 119 14.66 -7.22 -22.00
N GLU A 120 15.50 -7.12 -23.03
CA GLU A 120 15.32 -7.85 -24.30
C GLU A 120 15.34 -9.36 -24.08
N SER A 121 16.30 -9.84 -23.28
CA SER A 121 16.35 -11.27 -22.93
C SER A 121 15.14 -11.72 -22.11
N ALA A 122 14.64 -10.87 -21.22
CA ALA A 122 13.50 -11.20 -20.38
C ALA A 122 12.23 -11.29 -21.20
N ALA A 123 11.99 -10.32 -22.09
CA ALA A 123 10.86 -10.32 -23.00
C ALA A 123 10.87 -11.55 -23.94
N ASP A 124 12.01 -11.90 -24.54
CA ASP A 124 12.13 -13.09 -25.40
C ASP A 124 11.88 -14.40 -24.62
N ALA A 125 12.37 -14.51 -23.38
CA ALA A 125 12.11 -15.67 -22.52
C ALA A 125 10.64 -15.86 -22.20
N LEU A 126 9.93 -14.79 -21.86
CA LEU A 126 8.49 -14.84 -21.54
C LEU A 126 7.65 -15.13 -22.79
N ALA A 127 8.05 -14.59 -23.94
CA ALA A 127 7.40 -14.89 -25.21
C ALA A 127 7.57 -16.36 -25.60
N CYS A 128 8.78 -16.90 -25.49
CA CYS A 128 9.06 -18.33 -25.74
C CYS A 128 8.22 -19.25 -24.85
N GLU A 129 7.98 -18.87 -23.60
CA GLU A 129 7.16 -19.65 -22.67
C GLU A 129 5.65 -19.44 -22.79
N LYS A 130 5.23 -18.47 -23.64
CA LYS A 130 3.85 -18.02 -23.80
C LYS A 130 3.26 -17.47 -22.49
N PHE A 131 4.07 -16.73 -21.74
CA PHE A 131 3.65 -16.03 -20.52
C PHE A 131 3.23 -14.59 -20.79
N THR A 132 3.73 -13.98 -21.88
CA THR A 132 3.32 -12.66 -22.33
C THR A 132 1.80 -12.60 -22.48
N GLY A 133 1.15 -11.61 -21.83
CA GLY A 133 -0.30 -11.44 -21.85
C GLY A 133 -1.09 -12.41 -20.98
N ALA A 134 -0.43 -13.31 -20.24
CA ALA A 134 -1.14 -14.24 -19.36
C ALA A 134 -1.81 -13.49 -18.19
N THR A 135 -3.03 -13.90 -17.82
CA THR A 135 -3.88 -13.16 -16.86
C THR A 135 -4.08 -13.87 -15.52
N ASP A 136 -4.14 -15.20 -15.52
CA ASP A 136 -4.31 -15.99 -14.29
C ASP A 136 -2.99 -16.06 -13.51
N TRP A 137 -2.82 -15.25 -12.46
CA TRP A 137 -1.61 -15.26 -11.61
C TRP A 137 -1.87 -15.75 -10.19
N ARG A 138 -2.99 -16.45 -9.99
CA ARG A 138 -3.29 -17.11 -8.71
C ARG A 138 -2.16 -18.08 -8.35
N ILE A 139 -1.97 -18.30 -7.06
CA ILE A 139 -0.84 -19.04 -6.49
C ILE A 139 -0.58 -20.38 -7.19
N ALA A 140 -1.62 -21.18 -7.43
CA ALA A 140 -1.47 -22.46 -8.11
C ALA A 140 -0.92 -22.29 -9.53
N ARG A 141 -1.46 -21.33 -10.30
CA ARG A 141 -1.02 -21.06 -11.67
C ARG A 141 0.40 -20.50 -11.71
N THR A 142 0.73 -19.62 -10.78
CA THR A 142 2.07 -19.07 -10.59
C THR A 142 3.10 -20.18 -10.30
N SER A 143 2.76 -21.09 -9.37
CA SER A 143 3.60 -22.25 -9.04
C SER A 143 3.82 -23.15 -10.25
N TYR A 144 2.75 -23.44 -11.00
CA TYR A 144 2.82 -24.23 -12.24
C TYR A 144 3.70 -23.59 -13.31
N ARG A 145 3.59 -22.26 -13.52
CA ARG A 145 4.43 -21.55 -14.49
C ARG A 145 5.91 -21.57 -14.10
N PHE A 146 6.25 -21.36 -12.84
CA PHE A 146 7.64 -21.50 -12.38
C PHE A 146 8.17 -22.92 -12.58
N GLU A 147 7.38 -23.94 -12.20
CA GLU A 147 7.84 -25.32 -12.34
C GLU A 147 7.97 -25.72 -13.81
N ARG A 148 7.05 -25.28 -14.66
CA ARG A 148 7.14 -25.48 -16.11
C ARG A 148 8.35 -24.76 -16.72
N PHE A 149 8.69 -23.56 -16.26
CA PHE A 149 9.87 -22.83 -16.74
C PHE A 149 11.16 -23.63 -16.48
N ASN A 150 11.27 -24.26 -15.31
CA ASN A 150 12.42 -25.12 -14.99
C ASN A 150 12.35 -26.52 -15.60
N GLY A 151 11.15 -27.10 -15.68
CA GLY A 151 10.87 -28.48 -16.08
C GLY A 151 10.04 -29.26 -15.04
N LEU A 152 9.03 -30.01 -15.51
CA LEU A 152 8.08 -30.79 -14.68
C LEU A 152 8.60 -32.18 -14.25
N GLY A 153 9.92 -32.41 -14.26
CA GLY A 153 10.53 -33.72 -13.98
C GLY A 153 10.17 -34.30 -12.61
N TYR A 154 10.08 -33.46 -11.57
CA TYR A 154 9.66 -33.89 -10.23
C TYR A 154 8.22 -34.43 -10.25
N ARG A 155 7.30 -33.75 -10.94
CA ARG A 155 5.90 -34.21 -11.04
C ARG A 155 5.77 -35.53 -11.80
N LEU A 156 6.62 -35.78 -12.78
CA LEU A 156 6.57 -36.98 -13.63
C LEU A 156 7.30 -38.19 -13.02
N TYR A 157 8.45 -37.97 -12.38
CA TYR A 157 9.37 -39.05 -12.02
C TYR A 157 9.71 -39.12 -10.53
N HIS A 158 9.53 -38.02 -9.78
CA HIS A 158 9.83 -37.97 -8.33
C HIS A 158 8.75 -37.22 -7.53
N PRO A 159 7.45 -37.60 -7.62
CA PRO A 159 6.35 -36.83 -7.05
C PRO A 159 6.38 -36.72 -5.52
N ALA A 160 7.16 -37.58 -4.86
CA ALA A 160 7.39 -37.53 -3.41
C ALA A 160 8.31 -36.37 -2.98
N VAL A 161 9.05 -35.76 -3.90
CA VAL A 161 9.98 -34.66 -3.63
C VAL A 161 9.40 -33.37 -4.22
N PRO A 162 8.89 -32.43 -3.40
CA PRO A 162 8.49 -31.12 -3.89
C PRO A 162 9.65 -30.43 -4.58
N SER A 163 9.42 -29.90 -5.79
CA SER A 163 10.49 -29.30 -6.61
C SER A 163 11.29 -28.25 -5.83
N PRO A 164 12.62 -28.42 -5.66
CA PRO A 164 13.46 -27.42 -5.01
C PRO A 164 13.46 -26.09 -5.74
N TYR A 165 13.14 -26.08 -7.05
CA TYR A 165 13.00 -24.85 -7.81
C TYR A 165 11.90 -23.94 -7.24
N LEU A 166 10.85 -24.52 -6.66
CA LEU A 166 9.78 -23.78 -5.99
C LEU A 166 10.03 -23.65 -4.48
N TRP A 167 10.44 -24.74 -3.83
CA TRP A 167 10.28 -24.93 -2.37
C TRP A 167 11.59 -25.02 -1.58
N SER A 168 12.76 -24.96 -2.22
CA SER A 168 14.03 -24.92 -1.50
C SER A 168 14.06 -23.75 -0.50
N PHE A 169 14.60 -24.00 0.70
CA PHE A 169 14.57 -23.12 1.89
C PHE A 169 13.25 -23.09 2.67
N SER A 170 12.25 -23.89 2.30
CA SER A 170 11.08 -24.17 3.15
C SER A 170 11.19 -25.51 3.87
N GLN A 171 10.25 -25.80 4.75
CA GLN A 171 10.14 -27.11 5.39
C GLN A 171 9.75 -28.23 4.41
N HIS A 172 9.24 -27.89 3.22
CA HIS A 172 8.80 -28.88 2.23
C HIS A 172 9.95 -29.57 1.50
N TYR A 173 11.18 -29.04 1.58
CA TYR A 173 12.32 -29.55 0.84
C TYR A 173 13.56 -29.69 1.73
N THR A 174 14.25 -30.82 1.62
CA THR A 174 15.52 -31.07 2.30
C THR A 174 16.63 -31.46 1.32
N GLN A 175 16.39 -32.48 0.50
CA GLN A 175 17.34 -33.00 -0.50
C GLN A 175 16.58 -33.70 -1.63
N GLY A 176 17.30 -34.10 -2.69
CA GLY A 176 16.73 -34.65 -3.91
C GLY A 176 16.74 -33.59 -5.00
N LYS A 177 17.69 -33.65 -5.92
CA LYS A 177 17.87 -32.64 -6.96
C LYS A 177 18.35 -33.27 -8.24
N TYR A 178 17.80 -32.83 -9.37
CA TYR A 178 18.43 -33.05 -10.67
C TYR A 178 19.75 -32.28 -10.76
N ALA A 179 20.87 -33.01 -10.69
CA ALA A 179 22.22 -32.45 -10.82
C ALA A 179 22.48 -31.96 -12.26
N ALA A 180 21.89 -32.66 -13.23
CA ALA A 180 21.84 -32.31 -14.64
C ALA A 180 20.54 -32.86 -15.25
N ASP A 181 20.31 -32.51 -16.51
CA ASP A 181 19.12 -32.92 -17.28
C ASP A 181 18.96 -34.44 -17.26
N GLY A 182 17.82 -34.93 -16.75
CA GLY A 182 17.52 -36.36 -16.60
C GLY A 182 18.27 -37.09 -15.49
N HIS A 183 19.19 -36.43 -14.76
CA HIS A 183 20.02 -37.04 -13.73
C HIS A 183 19.61 -36.58 -12.34
N PHE A 184 18.65 -37.29 -11.74
CA PHE A 184 18.21 -37.06 -10.36
C PHE A 184 19.17 -37.69 -9.35
N ASP A 185 19.60 -36.90 -8.38
CA ASP A 185 20.39 -37.33 -7.23
C ASP A 185 19.56 -37.13 -5.96
N ALA A 186 19.28 -38.21 -5.24
CA ALA A 186 18.43 -38.20 -4.06
C ALA A 186 19.07 -37.50 -2.85
N ASP A 187 20.39 -37.41 -2.81
CA ASP A 187 21.17 -36.89 -1.68
C ASP A 187 21.65 -35.44 -1.92
N LEU A 188 21.56 -34.97 -3.17
CA LEU A 188 21.92 -33.60 -3.51
C LEU A 188 20.83 -32.60 -3.04
N ALA A 189 21.22 -31.65 -2.19
CA ALA A 189 20.37 -30.54 -1.76
C ALA A 189 20.55 -29.29 -2.65
N ASP A 190 19.45 -28.61 -2.97
CA ASP A 190 19.52 -27.27 -3.58
C ASP A 190 19.99 -26.22 -2.57
N LYS A 191 20.95 -25.40 -2.98
CA LYS A 191 21.57 -24.36 -2.14
C LYS A 191 21.03 -22.97 -2.43
N GLN A 192 20.02 -22.86 -3.29
CA GLN A 192 19.39 -21.60 -3.68
C GLN A 192 17.96 -21.55 -3.17
N CYS A 193 17.46 -20.33 -2.90
CA CYS A 193 16.07 -20.10 -2.53
C CYS A 193 15.13 -20.53 -3.66
N GLY A 194 14.02 -21.20 -3.33
CA GLY A 194 12.96 -21.49 -4.30
C GLY A 194 12.14 -20.24 -4.67
N THR A 195 11.52 -20.23 -5.86
CA THR A 195 10.70 -19.08 -6.31
C THR A 195 9.53 -18.80 -5.40
N MET A 196 8.78 -19.84 -5.01
CA MET A 196 7.62 -19.70 -4.13
C MET A 196 8.04 -19.32 -2.71
N VAL A 197 9.21 -19.74 -2.26
CA VAL A 197 9.76 -19.32 -0.97
C VAL A 197 10.09 -17.82 -0.98
N LEU A 198 10.69 -17.31 -2.05
CA LEU A 198 10.92 -15.87 -2.20
C LEU A 198 9.61 -15.09 -2.26
N LEU A 199 8.60 -15.56 -3.02
CA LEU A 199 7.28 -14.92 -3.05
C LEU A 199 6.61 -14.93 -1.69
N LYS A 200 6.71 -16.04 -0.93
CA LYS A 200 6.19 -16.11 0.44
C LYS A 200 6.85 -15.08 1.32
N ARG A 201 8.17 -14.87 1.18
CA ARG A 201 8.88 -13.84 1.94
C ARG A 201 8.47 -12.42 1.53
N LEU A 202 8.35 -12.14 0.23
CA LEU A 202 7.85 -10.85 -0.26
C LEU A 202 6.42 -10.56 0.25
N GLN A 203 5.55 -11.58 0.33
CA GLN A 203 4.21 -11.48 0.92
C GLN A 203 4.27 -11.22 2.44
N GLN A 204 5.10 -11.96 3.18
CA GLN A 204 5.28 -11.77 4.63
C GLN A 204 5.84 -10.39 4.99
N LEU A 205 6.64 -9.80 4.09
CA LEU A 205 7.16 -8.43 4.20
C LEU A 205 6.22 -7.39 3.59
N HIS A 206 5.06 -7.81 3.08
CA HIS A 206 4.04 -6.96 2.46
C HIS A 206 4.53 -6.12 1.27
N ILE A 207 5.61 -6.56 0.62
CA ILE A 207 6.15 -5.94 -0.61
C ILE A 207 5.22 -6.25 -1.80
N VAL A 208 4.50 -7.37 -1.73
CA VAL A 208 3.51 -7.82 -2.71
C VAL A 208 2.25 -8.31 -2.01
N ARG A 209 1.09 -8.16 -2.66
CA ARG A 209 -0.15 -8.81 -2.28
C ARG A 209 -0.43 -9.96 -3.25
N LEU A 210 -0.55 -11.19 -2.73
CA LEU A 210 -0.68 -12.42 -3.54
C LEU A 210 -1.99 -13.18 -3.28
N ASP A 211 -2.89 -12.61 -2.48
CA ASP A 211 -4.18 -13.21 -2.17
C ASP A 211 -5.06 -13.18 -3.43
N ASP A 212 -5.76 -14.29 -3.72
CA ASP A 212 -6.55 -14.57 -4.92
C ASP A 212 -6.76 -13.38 -5.86
N VAL A 213 -5.89 -13.32 -6.88
CA VAL A 213 -6.00 -12.39 -8.00
C VAL A 213 -7.31 -12.71 -8.74
N ALA A 214 -8.43 -12.12 -8.31
CA ALA A 214 -9.50 -11.71 -9.21
C ALA A 214 -8.84 -10.88 -10.31
N PRO A 215 -9.21 -11.10 -11.58
CA PRO A 215 -8.35 -10.83 -12.72
C PRO A 215 -7.76 -9.44 -12.61
N ILE A 216 -6.42 -9.36 -12.66
CA ILE A 216 -5.83 -8.26 -13.41
C ILE A 216 -6.44 -8.45 -14.79
N VAL A 217 -7.49 -7.70 -15.06
CA VAL A 217 -7.83 -7.34 -16.43
C VAL A 217 -6.55 -6.66 -16.90
N ALA A 218 -5.68 -7.48 -17.51
CA ALA A 218 -4.87 -7.01 -18.59
C ALA A 218 -5.88 -6.64 -19.68
N THR A 219 -6.51 -5.48 -19.54
CA THR A 219 -6.49 -4.60 -20.67
C THR A 219 -5.00 -4.33 -20.86
N GLN A 220 -4.42 -5.08 -21.81
CA GLN A 220 -3.61 -4.41 -22.81
C GLN A 220 -4.23 -3.03 -23.01
N MET A 221 -3.42 -1.99 -23.12
CA MET A 221 -3.73 -1.06 -24.18
C MET A 221 -3.73 -1.91 -25.46
N PRO A 222 -4.87 -2.30 -26.07
CA PRO A 222 -4.85 -2.34 -27.50
C PRO A 222 -4.49 -0.92 -27.95
N GLU A 223 -3.78 -0.84 -29.05
CA GLU A 223 -3.49 0.40 -29.77
C GLU A 223 -4.53 1.47 -29.50
N ALA A 224 -4.07 2.69 -29.25
CA ALA A 224 -4.91 3.87 -29.33
C ALA A 224 -5.96 3.66 -30.42
N TYR A 225 -7.23 3.90 -30.10
CA TYR A 225 -8.08 4.52 -31.11
C TYR A 225 -7.46 5.88 -31.37
N ALA A 226 -6.37 5.86 -32.16
CA ALA A 226 -5.99 6.94 -33.00
C ALA A 226 -7.19 7.15 -33.92
N ALA A 227 -8.04 8.11 -33.56
CA ALA A 227 -8.58 8.95 -34.61
C ALA A 227 -7.39 9.41 -35.47
N PRO A 228 -7.50 9.48 -36.81
CA PRO A 228 -6.34 9.70 -37.67
C PRO A 228 -5.60 10.99 -37.27
N GLY A 229 -4.45 10.83 -36.59
CA GLY A 229 -3.51 11.88 -36.16
C GLY A 229 -3.67 12.40 -34.72
N ALA A 230 -2.83 11.94 -33.76
CA ALA A 230 -2.30 12.64 -32.57
C ALA A 230 -1.70 11.62 -31.56
N GLY A 231 -0.70 11.92 -30.71
CA GLY A 231 -0.10 13.23 -30.45
C GLY A 231 1.26 13.16 -29.74
N ASN A 232 2.21 13.90 -30.30
CA ASN A 232 3.27 14.57 -29.54
C ASN A 232 2.64 15.84 -28.91
N GLY A 233 1.66 15.67 -28.01
CA GLY A 233 0.99 16.81 -27.36
C GLY A 233 2.00 17.58 -26.51
N THR A 234 1.90 18.91 -26.49
CA THR A 234 2.74 19.75 -25.64
C THR A 234 1.88 20.40 -24.55
N PRO A 235 2.49 20.77 -23.41
CA PRO A 235 1.82 21.61 -22.42
C PRO A 235 1.17 22.84 -23.05
N ASP A 236 1.87 23.52 -23.97
CA ASP A 236 1.38 24.71 -24.64
C ASP A 236 0.13 24.43 -25.50
N ALA A 237 0.10 23.33 -26.25
CA ALA A 237 -1.04 22.98 -27.07
C ALA A 237 -2.29 22.68 -26.23
N LEU A 238 -2.11 21.98 -25.11
CA LEU A 238 -3.19 21.68 -24.17
C LEU A 238 -3.73 22.96 -23.51
N ILE A 239 -2.83 23.87 -23.12
CA ILE A 239 -3.16 25.14 -22.49
C ILE A 239 -3.84 26.09 -23.47
N GLU A 240 -3.35 26.21 -24.70
CA GLU A 240 -3.99 27.02 -25.75
C GLU A 240 -5.39 26.50 -26.10
N ALA A 241 -5.57 25.18 -26.18
CA ALA A 241 -6.89 24.58 -26.35
C ALA A 241 -7.83 24.96 -25.20
N ALA A 242 -7.36 24.90 -23.95
CA ALA A 242 -8.14 25.30 -22.78
C ALA A 242 -8.51 26.79 -22.79
N LEU A 243 -7.61 27.65 -23.28
CA LEU A 243 -7.84 29.10 -23.39
C LEU A 243 -8.91 29.47 -24.42
N GLY A 244 -9.08 28.65 -25.47
CA GLY A 244 -10.11 28.84 -26.49
C GLY A 244 -11.54 28.78 -25.94
N HIS A 245 -11.74 28.19 -24.76
CA HIS A 245 -13.05 28.01 -24.13
C HIS A 245 -13.35 29.03 -23.02
N LEU A 246 -12.50 30.04 -22.79
CA LEU A 246 -12.73 31.03 -21.74
C LEU A 246 -14.10 31.72 -21.87
N GLY A 247 -14.84 31.76 -20.78
CA GLY A 247 -16.18 32.35 -20.69
C GLY A 247 -17.32 31.38 -21.02
N GLU A 248 -17.04 30.16 -21.47
CA GLU A 248 -18.08 29.15 -21.69
C GLU A 248 -18.72 28.69 -20.37
N ALA A 249 -19.99 28.32 -20.42
CA ALA A 249 -20.78 28.05 -19.21
C ALA A 249 -20.29 26.81 -18.44
N TYR A 250 -20.43 26.84 -17.11
CA TYR A 250 -20.19 25.70 -16.23
C TYR A 250 -21.49 25.10 -15.70
N LYS A 251 -21.56 23.78 -15.63
CA LYS A 251 -22.62 23.04 -14.94
C LYS A 251 -22.04 21.79 -14.28
N LEU A 252 -22.13 21.74 -12.94
CA LEU A 252 -21.72 20.57 -12.16
C LEU A 252 -22.48 19.32 -12.63
N GLY A 253 -21.73 18.26 -12.95
CA GLY A 253 -22.30 17.01 -13.47
C GLY A 253 -22.83 17.12 -14.91
N ALA A 254 -22.37 18.10 -15.69
CA ALA A 254 -22.48 18.02 -17.13
C ALA A 254 -21.80 16.75 -17.64
N VAL A 255 -22.30 16.19 -18.73
CA VAL A 255 -21.68 15.05 -19.44
C VAL A 255 -21.34 15.56 -20.83
N VAL A 256 -20.08 15.45 -21.23
CA VAL A 256 -19.61 16.02 -22.49
C VAL A 256 -19.44 14.89 -23.52
N PRO A 257 -19.91 15.06 -24.76
CA PRO A 257 -19.59 14.13 -25.84
C PRO A 257 -18.14 14.33 -26.30
N PHE A 258 -17.24 13.40 -25.96
CA PHE A 258 -15.81 13.46 -26.32
C PHE A 258 -15.56 13.46 -27.84
N THR A 259 -16.51 12.94 -28.61
CA THR A 259 -16.48 12.93 -30.08
C THR A 259 -16.80 14.29 -30.71
N ALA A 260 -17.49 15.18 -30.00
CA ALA A 260 -17.90 16.48 -30.53
C ALA A 260 -16.75 17.50 -30.48
N ALA A 261 -16.07 17.70 -31.61
CA ALA A 261 -14.90 18.57 -31.74
C ALA A 261 -15.16 20.05 -31.47
N ALA A 262 -16.36 20.52 -31.76
CA ALA A 262 -16.78 21.91 -31.63
C ALA A 262 -17.79 22.08 -30.47
N PHE A 263 -17.68 21.26 -29.43
CA PHE A 263 -18.55 21.38 -28.26
C PHE A 263 -18.21 22.65 -27.48
N THR A 264 -19.23 23.45 -27.19
CA THR A 264 -19.11 24.72 -26.46
C THR A 264 -20.03 24.69 -25.25
N GLY A 265 -19.59 24.01 -24.19
CA GLY A 265 -20.28 23.93 -22.90
C GLY A 265 -21.75 23.44 -22.90
N PRO A 266 -22.38 23.38 -21.73
CA PRO A 266 -21.79 23.67 -20.42
C PRO A 266 -20.80 22.59 -19.96
N TRP A 267 -19.80 22.98 -19.18
CA TRP A 267 -18.69 22.13 -18.74
C TRP A 267 -18.79 21.74 -17.28
N ASP A 268 -18.36 20.51 -16.96
CA ASP A 268 -17.92 20.12 -15.62
C ASP A 268 -16.38 20.15 -15.56
N CYS A 269 -15.80 20.33 -14.37
CA CYS A 269 -14.35 20.40 -14.19
C CYS A 269 -13.59 19.14 -14.67
N ALA A 270 -14.11 17.96 -14.38
CA ALA A 270 -13.49 16.69 -14.77
C ALA A 270 -13.68 16.43 -16.26
N GLU A 271 -14.88 16.70 -16.78
CA GLU A 271 -15.23 16.56 -18.20
C GLU A 271 -14.37 17.47 -19.07
N PHE A 272 -14.22 18.74 -18.69
CA PHE A 272 -13.42 19.70 -19.44
C PHE A 272 -11.96 19.26 -19.55
N ALA A 273 -11.34 18.85 -18.44
CA ALA A 273 -9.96 18.39 -18.43
C ALA A 273 -9.77 17.10 -19.25
N SER A 274 -10.68 16.13 -19.12
CA SER A 274 -10.61 14.85 -19.83
C SER A 274 -10.87 15.02 -21.32
N TRP A 275 -11.84 15.88 -21.69
CA TRP A 275 -12.13 16.24 -23.06
C TRP A 275 -10.92 16.91 -23.70
N LEU A 276 -10.34 17.93 -23.06
CA LEU A 276 -9.14 18.62 -23.58
C LEU A 276 -7.96 17.67 -23.80
N LEU A 277 -7.70 16.77 -22.85
CA LEU A 277 -6.64 15.78 -23.02
C LEU A 277 -6.95 14.87 -24.21
N TYR A 278 -8.15 14.32 -24.29
CA TYR A 278 -8.58 13.46 -25.40
C TYR A 278 -8.50 14.18 -26.74
N ARG A 279 -8.87 15.46 -26.82
CA ARG A 279 -8.76 16.27 -28.04
C ARG A 279 -7.32 16.53 -28.44
N THR A 280 -6.44 16.69 -27.47
CA THR A 280 -5.03 17.06 -27.68
C THR A 280 -4.18 15.85 -28.04
N THR A 281 -4.46 14.70 -27.43
CA THR A 281 -3.56 13.53 -27.49
C THR A 281 -4.25 12.23 -27.92
N GLY A 282 -5.59 12.19 -27.94
CA GLY A 282 -6.36 10.96 -28.12
C GLY A 282 -6.41 10.08 -26.86
N VAL A 283 -5.82 10.51 -25.75
CA VAL A 283 -5.75 9.72 -24.51
C VAL A 283 -6.98 9.96 -23.63
N VAL A 284 -7.58 8.87 -23.17
CA VAL A 284 -8.65 8.88 -22.17
C VAL A 284 -8.02 8.81 -20.79
N PHE A 285 -8.36 9.77 -19.93
CA PHE A 285 -7.90 9.83 -18.54
C PHE A 285 -8.97 10.48 -17.68
N GLY A 286 -9.18 9.96 -16.47
CA GLY A 286 -10.10 10.52 -15.49
C GLY A 286 -11.58 10.20 -15.74
N CYS A 287 -11.88 9.17 -16.53
CA CYS A 287 -13.24 8.68 -16.78
C CYS A 287 -13.63 7.56 -15.82
N VAL A 288 -14.89 7.50 -15.40
CA VAL A 288 -15.43 6.44 -14.51
C VAL A 288 -15.05 5.06 -15.04
N ASP A 289 -15.26 4.86 -16.34
CA ASP A 289 -14.73 3.74 -17.13
C ASP A 289 -13.90 4.30 -18.30
N ASN A 290 -12.58 4.16 -18.21
CA ASN A 290 -11.66 4.60 -19.27
C ASN A 290 -11.72 3.71 -20.53
N HIS A 291 -12.41 2.58 -20.47
CA HIS A 291 -12.58 1.64 -21.58
C HIS A 291 -13.92 1.81 -22.29
N ALA A 292 -14.80 2.68 -21.79
CA ALA A 292 -16.05 2.99 -22.47
C ALA A 292 -15.79 3.66 -23.83
N PRO A 293 -16.63 3.40 -24.85
CA PRO A 293 -16.50 4.09 -26.13
C PRO A 293 -16.62 5.62 -25.94
N PRO A 294 -16.00 6.45 -26.80
CA PRO A 294 -15.96 7.92 -26.62
C PRO A 294 -17.32 8.59 -26.35
N GLU A 295 -18.39 8.10 -26.98
CA GLU A 295 -19.78 8.52 -26.76
C GLU A 295 -20.38 8.17 -25.38
N LYS A 296 -19.72 7.31 -24.61
CA LYS A 296 -20.12 6.88 -23.26
C LYS A 296 -19.09 7.22 -22.18
N LEU A 297 -18.01 7.91 -22.54
CA LEU A 297 -17.06 8.42 -21.57
C LEU A 297 -17.77 9.41 -20.64
N ASN A 298 -17.42 9.32 -19.36
CA ASN A 298 -17.98 10.16 -18.31
C ASN A 298 -16.86 10.41 -17.30
N ALA A 299 -16.46 11.67 -17.16
CA ALA A 299 -15.33 12.07 -16.34
C ALA A 299 -15.74 12.35 -14.90
N TYR A 300 -14.87 11.96 -13.97
CA TYR A 300 -15.11 12.14 -12.55
C TYR A 300 -13.81 12.46 -11.82
N SER A 301 -13.82 13.47 -10.94
CA SER A 301 -12.64 13.86 -10.17
C SER A 301 -12.06 12.72 -9.31
N GLY A 302 -12.89 11.75 -8.89
CA GLY A 302 -12.41 10.52 -8.22
C GLY A 302 -11.74 9.52 -9.18
N ALA A 303 -12.21 9.45 -10.42
CA ALA A 303 -11.55 8.68 -11.49
C ALA A 303 -10.21 9.32 -11.88
N TRP A 304 -10.14 10.66 -11.93
CA TRP A 304 -8.89 11.41 -12.08
C TRP A 304 -7.88 11.09 -10.99
N TYR A 305 -8.32 11.02 -9.73
CA TYR A 305 -7.45 10.66 -8.61
C TYR A 305 -6.98 9.21 -8.72
N ARG A 306 -7.87 8.27 -9.06
CA ARG A 306 -7.54 6.85 -9.30
C ARG A 306 -6.48 6.70 -10.39
N ASP A 307 -6.67 7.36 -11.52
CA ASP A 307 -5.75 7.24 -12.67
C ASP A 307 -4.40 7.90 -12.40
N ALA A 308 -4.38 9.01 -11.65
CA ALA A 308 -3.15 9.63 -11.17
C ALA A 308 -2.37 8.69 -10.23
N MET A 309 -3.05 8.06 -9.26
CA MET A 309 -2.38 7.11 -8.35
C MET A 309 -1.89 5.85 -9.05
N ALA A 310 -2.60 5.38 -10.08
CA ALA A 310 -2.15 4.27 -10.93
C ALA A 310 -0.88 4.61 -11.73
N SER A 311 -0.67 5.90 -12.04
CA SER A 311 0.49 6.43 -12.77
C SER A 311 1.58 6.98 -11.84
N SER A 312 1.80 6.35 -10.68
CA SER A 312 2.66 6.80 -9.56
C SER A 312 4.01 7.48 -9.87
N ALA A 313 4.64 7.24 -11.03
CA ALA A 313 5.87 7.90 -11.47
C ALA A 313 5.67 9.37 -11.94
N ASP A 314 4.43 9.74 -12.28
CA ASP A 314 4.05 11.03 -12.86
C ASP A 314 3.29 11.93 -11.87
N VAL A 315 3.10 11.45 -10.64
CA VAL A 315 2.45 12.18 -9.55
C VAL A 315 3.44 13.10 -8.87
N LEU A 316 3.05 14.36 -8.71
CA LEU A 316 3.81 15.41 -8.08
C LEU A 316 3.02 16.01 -6.91
N PRO A 317 3.69 16.60 -5.92
CA PRO A 317 3.02 17.50 -4.98
C PRO A 317 2.27 18.59 -5.74
N ALA A 318 1.06 18.96 -5.31
CA ALA A 318 0.25 19.98 -5.99
C ALA A 318 1.02 21.32 -6.20
N GLU A 319 1.90 21.65 -5.26
CA GLU A 319 2.77 22.83 -5.32
C GLU A 319 3.73 22.84 -6.53
N ALA A 320 4.15 21.67 -7.01
CA ALA A 320 5.00 21.57 -8.19
C ALA A 320 4.29 22.07 -9.48
N ALA A 321 2.96 22.09 -9.50
CA ALA A 321 2.18 22.58 -10.63
C ALA A 321 2.35 24.10 -10.86
N LYS A 322 2.84 24.84 -9.86
CA LYS A 322 3.08 26.29 -10.00
C LYS A 322 4.09 26.63 -11.07
N THR A 323 5.00 25.71 -11.39
CA THR A 323 6.10 25.93 -12.34
C THR A 323 6.04 25.00 -13.54
N ILE A 324 5.00 24.18 -13.68
CA ILE A 324 4.90 23.18 -14.77
C ILE A 324 3.56 23.37 -15.46
N ALA A 325 3.58 23.90 -16.68
CA ALA A 325 2.37 24.06 -17.47
C ALA A 325 1.81 22.69 -17.90
N GLY A 326 0.49 22.59 -18.06
CA GLY A 326 -0.17 21.42 -18.62
C GLY A 326 -0.19 20.18 -17.72
N VAL A 327 0.18 20.30 -16.43
CA VAL A 327 -0.15 19.26 -15.44
C VAL A 327 -1.57 19.47 -14.94
N ALA A 328 -2.25 18.38 -14.60
CA ALA A 328 -3.55 18.45 -13.96
C ALA A 328 -3.42 18.47 -12.44
N LEU A 329 -4.07 19.43 -11.80
CA LEU A 329 -4.31 19.49 -10.37
C LEU A 329 -5.60 18.76 -10.05
N VAL A 330 -5.53 17.81 -9.13
CA VAL A 330 -6.69 16.97 -8.76
C VAL A 330 -7.00 17.15 -7.28
N ARG A 331 -8.24 17.55 -7.01
CA ARG A 331 -8.86 17.47 -5.70
C ARG A 331 -9.86 16.32 -5.71
N ARG A 332 -9.58 15.31 -4.91
CA ARG A 332 -10.42 14.13 -4.72
C ARG A 332 -11.78 14.53 -4.13
N PRO A 333 -12.88 14.04 -4.72
CA PRO A 333 -14.21 14.18 -4.14
C PRO A 333 -14.29 13.39 -2.85
N LEU A 334 -14.95 13.95 -1.84
CA LEU A 334 -15.20 13.30 -0.56
C LEU A 334 -16.68 12.96 -0.48
N THR A 335 -16.99 11.68 -0.33
CA THR A 335 -18.36 11.16 -0.28
C THR A 335 -18.50 10.27 0.95
N ARG A 336 -19.59 10.42 1.69
CA ARG A 336 -19.98 9.50 2.78
C ARG A 336 -20.34 8.14 2.22
N SER A 337 -20.35 7.13 3.08
CA SER A 337 -20.79 5.77 2.75
C SER A 337 -22.24 5.68 2.26
N ASP A 338 -23.09 6.64 2.61
CA ASP A 338 -24.47 6.76 2.13
C ASP A 338 -24.60 7.45 0.75
N GLY A 339 -23.47 7.79 0.11
CA GLY A 339 -23.43 8.49 -1.17
C GLY A 339 -23.50 10.02 -1.07
N THR A 340 -23.59 10.60 0.13
CA THR A 340 -23.62 12.06 0.31
C THR A 340 -22.26 12.68 -0.03
N VAL A 341 -22.22 13.57 -1.01
CA VAL A 341 -21.01 14.31 -1.37
C VAL A 341 -20.73 15.39 -0.32
N ILE A 342 -19.71 15.17 0.51
CA ILE A 342 -19.21 16.11 1.54
C ILE A 342 -18.39 17.22 0.87
N ARG A 343 -17.57 16.85 -0.11
CA ARG A 343 -16.71 17.78 -0.83
C ARG A 343 -16.72 17.42 -2.31
N VAL A 344 -17.20 18.34 -3.13
CA VAL A 344 -17.11 18.20 -4.57
C VAL A 344 -15.62 18.25 -4.97
N GLY A 345 -15.17 17.18 -5.62
CA GLY A 345 -13.82 17.11 -6.17
C GLY A 345 -13.66 18.12 -7.31
N HIS A 346 -12.42 18.39 -7.71
CA HIS A 346 -12.13 19.40 -8.70
C HIS A 346 -10.92 19.03 -9.54
N VAL A 347 -10.95 19.35 -10.83
CA VAL A 347 -9.81 19.15 -11.73
C VAL A 347 -9.52 20.48 -12.43
N ALA A 348 -8.24 20.86 -12.48
CA ALA A 348 -7.79 22.09 -13.12
C ALA A 348 -6.47 21.86 -13.86
N LEU A 349 -6.25 22.56 -14.97
CA LEU A 349 -4.98 22.52 -15.68
C LEU A 349 -4.10 23.68 -15.22
N ALA A 350 -2.85 23.40 -14.84
CA ALA A 350 -1.92 24.42 -14.40
C ALA A 350 -1.32 25.19 -15.59
N ASP A 351 -1.23 26.51 -15.49
CA ASP A 351 -0.65 27.36 -16.55
C ASP A 351 0.88 27.49 -16.47
N GLY A 352 1.51 26.85 -15.47
CA GLY A 352 2.95 26.90 -15.21
C GLY A 352 3.46 28.23 -14.65
N LYS A 353 2.56 29.14 -14.27
CA LYS A 353 2.85 30.48 -13.74
C LYS A 353 2.11 30.74 -12.41
N GLY A 354 1.77 29.66 -11.69
CA GLY A 354 0.99 29.70 -10.45
C GLY A 354 -0.54 29.85 -10.64
N GLY A 355 -1.00 29.90 -11.89
CA GLY A 355 -2.40 29.98 -12.27
C GLY A 355 -2.99 28.65 -12.74
N THR A 356 -4.30 28.65 -12.95
CA THR A 356 -5.05 27.52 -13.51
C THR A 356 -5.92 27.97 -14.68
N ILE A 357 -6.25 27.04 -15.58
CA ILE A 357 -7.34 27.16 -16.55
C ILE A 357 -8.25 25.95 -16.35
N GLU A 358 -9.54 26.21 -16.13
CA GLU A 358 -10.49 25.19 -15.70
C GLU A 358 -11.93 25.61 -15.94
N ALA A 359 -12.83 24.63 -16.07
CA ALA A 359 -14.25 24.85 -15.83
C ALA A 359 -14.44 25.00 -14.32
N MET A 360 -14.57 26.25 -13.86
CA MET A 360 -14.33 26.63 -12.47
C MET A 360 -15.56 26.43 -11.58
N ASP A 361 -16.64 27.13 -11.90
CA ASP A 361 -17.92 27.07 -11.21
C ASP A 361 -19.00 27.82 -12.02
N THR A 362 -20.26 27.74 -11.59
CA THR A 362 -21.41 28.35 -12.28
C THR A 362 -21.31 29.87 -12.42
N LYS A 363 -20.57 30.56 -11.53
CA LYS A 363 -20.43 32.01 -11.58
C LYS A 363 -19.38 32.44 -12.61
N HIS A 364 -18.29 31.69 -12.72
CA HIS A 364 -17.14 32.09 -13.53
C HIS A 364 -17.07 31.37 -14.88
N GLY A 365 -17.75 30.23 -15.03
CA GLY A 365 -17.67 29.41 -16.24
C GLY A 365 -16.28 28.77 -16.39
N VAL A 366 -15.82 28.61 -17.63
CA VAL A 366 -14.42 28.30 -17.93
C VAL A 366 -13.60 29.58 -17.74
N ALA A 367 -12.67 29.56 -16.79
CA ALA A 367 -11.96 30.76 -16.37
C ALA A 367 -10.52 30.48 -15.98
N ARG A 368 -9.74 31.57 -15.86
CA ARG A 368 -8.43 31.53 -15.22
C ARG A 368 -8.58 31.61 -13.71
N GLY A 369 -7.87 30.75 -12.99
CA GLY A 369 -7.80 30.74 -11.54
C GLY A 369 -6.37 30.87 -11.01
N ARG A 370 -6.22 30.62 -9.71
CA ARG A 370 -4.92 30.54 -9.02
C ARG A 370 -4.80 29.19 -8.33
N ILE A 371 -3.58 28.71 -8.15
CA ILE A 371 -3.28 27.50 -7.38
C ILE A 371 -3.30 27.82 -5.87
N ASP A 372 -2.73 28.97 -5.50
CA ASP A 372 -2.62 29.40 -4.10
C ASP A 372 -3.97 29.49 -3.40
N GLY A 373 -4.01 28.98 -2.16
CA GLY A 373 -5.22 29.01 -1.32
C GLY A 373 -6.28 27.99 -1.73
N ARG A 374 -5.97 27.07 -2.66
CA ARG A 374 -6.89 25.99 -3.09
C ARG A 374 -6.34 24.62 -2.70
N GLY A 375 -7.19 23.81 -2.04
CA GLY A 375 -6.81 22.49 -1.52
C GLY A 375 -6.83 21.38 -2.58
N PHE A 376 -5.88 21.38 -3.51
CA PHE A 376 -5.64 20.25 -4.42
C PHE A 376 -4.79 19.17 -3.72
N ASP A 377 -5.14 17.89 -3.91
CA ASP A 377 -4.49 16.77 -3.21
C ASP A 377 -3.19 16.35 -3.91
N LEU A 378 -3.15 16.44 -5.24
CA LEU A 378 -1.98 16.11 -6.05
C LEU A 378 -1.94 16.91 -7.36
N ALA A 379 -0.78 16.90 -8.01
CA ALA A 379 -0.64 17.20 -9.43
C ALA A 379 -0.19 15.95 -10.18
N VAL A 380 -0.59 15.82 -11.44
CA VAL A 380 -0.20 14.68 -12.28
C VAL A 380 0.22 15.16 -13.67
N ARG A 381 1.35 14.65 -14.16
CA ARG A 381 1.77 14.81 -15.56
C ARG A 381 0.88 13.94 -16.43
N LEU A 382 0.34 14.53 -17.50
CA LEU A 382 -0.68 13.89 -18.31
C LEU A 382 -0.07 12.95 -19.37
N PRO A 383 -0.60 11.73 -19.51
CA PRO A 383 -0.15 10.81 -20.55
C PRO A 383 -0.39 11.40 -21.95
N GLY A 384 0.59 11.22 -22.83
CA GLY A 384 0.57 11.80 -24.18
C GLY A 384 1.00 13.27 -24.28
N ILE A 385 1.32 13.92 -23.14
CA ILE A 385 1.93 15.26 -23.10
C ILE A 385 3.43 15.15 -22.84
N VAL A 386 4.24 15.82 -23.67
CA VAL A 386 5.70 15.83 -23.57
C VAL A 386 6.18 17.06 -22.81
N TYR A 387 6.67 16.88 -21.59
CA TYR A 387 7.21 17.95 -20.73
C TYR A 387 8.73 18.11 -20.94
N THR A 388 9.21 19.32 -21.22
CA THR A 388 10.61 19.60 -21.59
C THR A 388 11.58 19.74 -20.40
N ASP A 389 11.09 19.72 -19.16
CA ASP A 389 11.93 19.91 -17.96
C ASP A 389 12.31 18.58 -17.30
N ARG A 390 13.52 18.12 -17.60
CA ARG A 390 14.19 17.03 -16.86
C ARG A 390 15.46 17.58 -16.21
N PRO A 391 15.55 17.72 -14.87
CA PRO A 391 16.85 17.88 -14.22
C PRO A 391 17.60 16.53 -14.22
N PRO A 392 18.94 16.52 -14.32
CA PRO A 392 19.74 15.30 -14.24
C PRO A 392 19.73 14.73 -12.82
N VAL A 393 19.69 13.40 -12.72
CA VAL A 393 19.85 12.66 -11.45
C VAL A 393 21.27 12.87 -10.92
N ALA A 394 21.42 13.54 -9.77
CA ALA A 394 22.68 13.61 -9.04
C ALA A 394 22.81 12.37 -8.13
N ILE A 395 23.81 11.53 -8.41
CA ILE A 395 24.24 10.43 -7.55
C ILE A 395 25.24 11.01 -6.52
N ALA A 396 24.84 11.11 -5.25
CA ALA A 396 25.79 11.35 -4.16
C ALA A 396 26.34 10.02 -3.65
N VAL A 397 27.61 9.75 -3.98
CA VAL A 397 28.42 8.67 -3.41
C VAL A 397 29.02 9.17 -2.10
N ALA A 398 28.63 8.61 -0.96
CA ALA A 398 29.33 8.82 0.30
C ALA A 398 30.24 7.60 0.58
N THR A 399 31.53 7.77 0.32
CA THR A 399 32.61 6.90 0.80
C THR A 399 33.18 7.47 2.11
N GLY A 400 33.48 6.61 3.08
CA GLY A 400 34.39 6.95 4.18
C GLY A 400 33.93 6.49 5.58
N VAL A 401 34.45 5.34 6.00
CA VAL A 401 34.43 4.85 7.39
C VAL A 401 35.61 5.46 8.17
N ALA A 402 35.40 5.80 9.44
CA ALA A 402 36.42 5.63 10.49
C ALA A 402 35.74 5.33 11.84
N PRO A 403 36.27 4.39 12.66
CA PRO A 403 35.65 3.97 13.90
C PRO A 403 36.05 4.87 15.07
N ARG A 404 35.12 5.12 16.01
CA ARG A 404 35.49 5.63 17.34
C ARG A 404 34.79 4.81 18.43
N THR A 405 35.62 4.09 19.16
CA THR A 405 35.43 3.60 20.53
C THR A 405 35.31 4.78 21.49
N GLY A 406 34.44 4.68 22.50
CA GLY A 406 34.34 5.68 23.57
C GLY A 406 33.06 5.58 24.39
N THR A 407 33.16 4.86 25.51
CA THR A 407 32.46 5.00 26.81
C THR A 407 31.14 5.76 26.94
N ILE A 408 30.19 5.07 27.58
CA ILE A 408 28.94 5.59 28.15
C ILE A 408 29.27 6.58 29.28
N GLU A 409 28.80 7.82 29.16
CA GLU A 409 28.66 8.74 30.31
C GLU A 409 27.17 8.92 30.64
N VAL A 410 26.85 8.62 31.89
CA VAL A 410 25.56 8.84 32.53
C VAL A 410 25.53 10.28 33.02
N PHE A 411 24.59 11.11 32.57
CA PHE A 411 24.32 12.41 33.18
C PHE A 411 23.01 12.39 33.96
N ALA A 412 23.14 12.79 35.23
CA ALA A 412 22.12 12.84 36.25
C ALA A 412 21.07 13.94 36.00
N ALA A 413 19.91 13.75 36.63
CA ALA A 413 18.75 14.64 36.61
C ALA A 413 19.09 16.07 37.09
N GLY A 414 18.68 17.06 36.30
CA GLY A 414 18.70 18.49 36.63
C GLY A 414 17.29 19.05 36.75
N THR A 415 17.06 19.75 37.85
CA THR A 415 15.85 20.41 38.39
C THR A 415 15.12 21.35 37.41
N PRO A 416 13.78 21.48 37.47
CA PRO A 416 13.02 22.39 36.60
C PRO A 416 13.08 23.87 37.04
N PRO A 417 12.95 24.85 36.13
CA PRO A 417 12.84 26.27 36.46
C PRO A 417 11.42 26.66 36.93
N PRO A 418 11.26 27.75 37.70
CA PRO A 418 10.04 28.06 38.44
C PRO A 418 8.96 28.77 37.62
N ALA A 419 7.73 28.67 38.15
CA ALA A 419 6.49 29.25 37.64
C ALA A 419 6.51 30.79 37.55
N ALA A 420 5.87 31.34 36.52
CA ALA A 420 5.52 32.75 36.42
C ALA A 420 3.99 32.92 36.42
N ALA A 421 3.57 33.97 37.12
CA ALA A 421 2.25 34.17 37.71
C ALA A 421 1.17 34.71 36.75
N SER A 422 -0.06 34.49 37.19
CA SER A 422 -1.36 34.93 36.67
C SER A 422 -1.58 36.44 36.62
N ALA A 423 -2.37 36.90 35.64
CA ALA A 423 -3.12 38.17 35.66
C ALA A 423 -4.60 37.93 35.25
N PRO A 424 -5.60 38.58 35.89
CA PRO A 424 -7.04 38.39 35.63
C PRO A 424 -7.61 39.38 34.57
N PRO A 425 -8.90 39.27 34.17
CA PRO A 425 -9.34 39.45 32.78
C PRO A 425 -9.90 40.85 32.45
N SER A 426 -9.93 41.19 31.16
CA SER A 426 -10.72 42.31 30.63
C SER A 426 -11.94 41.80 29.86
N THR A 427 -13.10 42.26 30.31
CA THR A 427 -14.45 42.07 29.77
C THR A 427 -14.63 42.73 28.40
N GLY A 428 -15.18 41.97 27.45
CA GLY A 428 -15.73 42.48 26.20
C GLY A 428 -16.71 41.46 25.64
N GLU A 429 -18.00 41.73 25.79
CA GLU A 429 -19.10 40.92 25.26
C GLU A 429 -19.01 40.80 23.73
N ALA A 430 -19.09 39.57 23.23
CA ALA A 430 -19.47 39.29 21.85
C ALA A 430 -20.35 38.03 21.86
N THR A 431 -21.66 38.29 21.81
CA THR A 431 -22.77 37.44 21.39
C THR A 431 -22.47 35.98 21.04
N ALA A 432 -22.99 35.08 21.86
CA ALA A 432 -23.13 33.67 21.56
C ALA A 432 -23.96 33.46 20.29
N VAL A 433 -23.36 32.84 19.28
CA VAL A 433 -24.11 32.09 18.26
C VAL A 433 -24.01 30.64 18.68
N ALA A 434 -25.15 30.08 19.09
CA ALA A 434 -25.30 28.65 19.30
C ALA A 434 -24.96 27.93 18.00
N VAL A 435 -23.85 27.19 17.98
CA VAL A 435 -23.60 26.20 16.94
C VAL A 435 -24.28 24.93 17.40
N ALA A 436 -25.28 24.54 16.62
CA ALA A 436 -26.01 23.30 16.79
C ALA A 436 -25.04 22.12 16.80
N ASP A 437 -25.32 21.25 17.76
CA ASP A 437 -24.88 19.86 17.88
C ASP A 437 -25.00 19.15 16.52
N ASP A 438 -23.87 18.71 15.96
CA ASP A 438 -23.83 17.84 14.80
C ASP A 438 -22.84 16.72 15.13
N SER A 439 -23.41 15.62 15.61
CA SER A 439 -22.73 14.42 16.08
C SER A 439 -21.88 13.81 14.96
N LEU A 440 -20.58 14.08 15.01
CA LEU A 440 -19.56 13.55 14.11
C LEU A 440 -19.43 12.03 14.29
N SER A 441 -19.66 11.26 13.23
CA SER A 441 -19.25 9.86 13.18
C SER A 441 -17.74 9.74 13.39
N LEU A 442 -17.31 9.01 14.42
CA LEU A 442 -15.95 9.05 14.96
C LEU A 442 -14.90 8.29 14.15
N GLU A 443 -15.25 7.45 13.17
CA GLU A 443 -14.32 6.65 12.36
C GLU A 443 -14.86 6.49 10.93
N ALA A 444 -13.99 6.39 9.92
CA ALA A 444 -14.40 6.41 8.51
C ALA A 444 -13.69 5.35 7.63
N ILE A 445 -14.45 4.84 6.64
CA ILE A 445 -13.93 4.06 5.51
C ILE A 445 -13.72 5.05 4.35
N PHE A 446 -12.50 5.13 3.81
CA PHE A 446 -12.12 6.06 2.76
C PHE A 446 -12.08 5.37 1.38
N GLY A 447 -12.52 6.09 0.33
CA GLY A 447 -12.30 5.65 -1.06
C GLY A 447 -13.37 4.76 -1.69
N GLY A 448 -14.46 4.42 -0.98
CA GLY A 448 -15.59 3.67 -1.55
C GLY A 448 -15.40 2.15 -1.65
N GLU A 449 -14.19 1.64 -1.40
CA GLU A 449 -13.92 0.22 -1.14
C GLU A 449 -13.25 0.06 0.22
N ASP A 450 -13.76 -0.83 1.06
CA ASP A 450 -13.23 -1.09 2.39
C ASP A 450 -12.00 -2.02 2.32
N GLY A 451 -10.81 -1.46 2.59
CA GLY A 451 -9.54 -2.17 2.53
C GLY A 451 -9.25 -3.11 3.71
N ARG A 452 -10.12 -3.15 4.74
CA ARG A 452 -9.92 -3.99 5.92
C ARG A 452 -10.16 -5.47 5.62
N LYS A 453 -9.20 -6.31 5.99
CA LYS A 453 -9.28 -7.77 5.86
C LYS A 453 -9.23 -8.46 7.23
N PRO A 454 -9.96 -9.56 7.44
CA PRO A 454 -9.85 -10.34 8.67
C PRO A 454 -8.46 -11.00 8.75
N VAL A 455 -7.83 -10.94 9.93
CA VAL A 455 -6.53 -11.59 10.19
C VAL A 455 -6.73 -13.10 10.25
N PRO A 456 -6.09 -13.92 9.40
CA PRO A 456 -6.31 -15.36 9.41
C PRO A 456 -6.08 -16.00 10.79
N ARG A 457 -6.99 -16.89 11.21
CA ARG A 457 -6.95 -17.63 12.50
C ARG A 457 -5.55 -18.13 12.89
N GLN A 458 -4.81 -18.70 11.94
CA GLN A 458 -3.47 -19.26 12.16
C GLN A 458 -2.40 -18.24 12.58
N LEU A 459 -2.63 -16.95 12.32
CA LEU A 459 -1.74 -15.86 12.71
C LEU A 459 -2.06 -15.30 14.10
N MET A 460 -3.26 -15.57 14.64
CA MET A 460 -3.72 -15.01 15.93
C MET A 460 -2.81 -15.39 17.12
N ALA A 461 -2.11 -16.53 17.03
CA ALA A 461 -1.18 -16.97 18.06
C ALA A 461 0.26 -16.39 17.90
N GLN A 462 0.50 -15.59 16.88
CA GLN A 462 1.82 -15.06 16.50
C GLN A 462 1.90 -13.55 16.72
N ALA A 463 3.11 -13.02 16.95
CA ALA A 463 3.32 -11.58 16.92
C ALA A 463 3.12 -11.03 15.49
N PRO A 464 2.61 -9.80 15.32
CA PRO A 464 2.15 -8.90 16.37
C PRO A 464 0.70 -9.14 16.84
N TRP A 465 -0.07 -9.98 16.14
CA TRP A 465 -1.51 -10.19 16.37
C TRP A 465 -1.86 -10.66 17.78
N ARG A 466 -1.01 -11.51 18.37
CA ARG A 466 -1.15 -12.03 19.74
C ARG A 466 -1.01 -10.95 20.82
N ALA A 467 -0.53 -9.76 20.47
CA ALA A 467 -0.43 -8.63 21.39
C ALA A 467 -1.68 -7.74 21.36
N ILE A 468 -2.69 -8.01 20.53
CA ILE A 468 -3.89 -7.17 20.37
C ILE A 468 -5.07 -7.80 21.10
N CYS A 469 -5.87 -6.97 21.75
CA CYS A 469 -6.97 -7.39 22.61
C CYS A 469 -8.27 -6.69 22.23
N HIS A 470 -9.38 -7.42 22.26
CA HIS A 470 -10.71 -6.85 22.27
C HIS A 470 -11.04 -6.41 23.70
N LEU A 471 -11.51 -5.18 23.87
CA LEU A 471 -11.86 -4.61 25.17
C LEU A 471 -13.37 -4.46 25.29
N VAL A 472 -13.89 -4.81 26.46
CA VAL A 472 -15.27 -4.55 26.89
C VAL A 472 -15.21 -3.84 28.24
N CYS A 473 -15.50 -2.55 28.23
CA CYS A 473 -15.46 -1.67 29.40
C CYS A 473 -16.85 -1.52 30.01
N THR A 474 -16.89 -1.48 31.34
CA THR A 474 -18.09 -1.22 32.13
C THR A 474 -17.87 -0.01 33.03
N GLY A 475 -18.95 0.74 33.27
CA GLY A 475 -18.92 1.94 34.09
C GLY A 475 -19.93 1.89 35.23
N THR A 476 -20.34 3.08 35.71
CA THR A 476 -21.42 3.23 36.69
C THR A 476 -22.80 3.13 36.06
N ARG A 477 -22.87 3.29 34.72
CA ARG A 477 -24.07 3.05 33.92
C ARG A 477 -24.12 1.60 33.43
N SER A 478 -25.31 1.17 33.02
CA SER A 478 -25.56 -0.20 32.54
C SER A 478 -25.09 -0.46 31.11
N LEU A 479 -24.55 0.55 30.41
CA LEU A 479 -24.03 0.40 29.06
C LEU A 479 -22.56 -0.08 29.13
N SER A 480 -22.18 -0.91 28.16
CA SER A 480 -20.79 -1.31 27.96
C SER A 480 -20.22 -0.67 26.70
N LEU A 481 -18.97 -0.25 26.79
CA LEU A 481 -18.24 0.34 25.66
C LEU A 481 -17.20 -0.66 25.17
N GLN A 482 -17.10 -0.82 23.86
CA GLN A 482 -16.16 -1.77 23.25
C GLN A 482 -15.08 -1.04 22.46
N GLY A 483 -13.87 -1.59 22.48
CA GLY A 483 -12.74 -1.03 21.75
C GLY A 483 -11.64 -2.06 21.54
N THR A 484 -10.50 -1.57 21.10
CA THR A 484 -9.27 -2.34 20.89
C THR A 484 -8.19 -1.84 21.84
N GLY A 485 -7.40 -2.75 22.39
CA GLY A 485 -6.17 -2.42 23.12
C GLY A 485 -5.04 -3.33 22.69
N TRP A 486 -3.84 -3.05 23.17
CA TRP A 486 -2.67 -3.87 22.87
C TRP A 486 -1.67 -3.89 24.02
N LEU A 487 -0.99 -5.02 24.21
CA LEU A 487 0.03 -5.19 25.24
C LEU A 487 1.28 -4.38 24.88
N ALA A 488 1.60 -3.37 25.68
CA ALA A 488 2.84 -2.60 25.63
C ALA A 488 3.94 -3.20 26.53
N SER A 489 3.54 -3.96 27.56
CA SER A 489 4.41 -4.78 28.40
C SER A 489 3.65 -6.03 28.86
N PRO A 490 4.29 -6.98 29.59
CA PRO A 490 3.61 -8.16 30.11
C PRO A 490 2.34 -7.88 30.93
N ARG A 491 2.22 -6.69 31.54
CA ARG A 491 1.10 -6.31 32.40
C ARG A 491 0.39 -5.02 31.98
N THR A 492 0.80 -4.39 30.89
CA THR A 492 0.31 -3.05 30.55
C THR A 492 -0.31 -3.05 29.17
N ILE A 493 -1.57 -2.65 29.11
CA ILE A 493 -2.33 -2.48 27.87
C ILE A 493 -2.49 -1.00 27.60
N VAL A 494 -2.28 -0.59 26.36
CA VAL A 494 -2.57 0.76 25.88
C VAL A 494 -3.81 0.72 24.98
N THR A 495 -4.65 1.75 25.08
CA THR A 495 -5.86 1.94 24.26
C THR A 495 -6.19 3.44 24.16
N ALA A 496 -7.30 3.81 23.52
CA ALA A 496 -7.80 5.18 23.48
C ALA A 496 -8.38 5.57 24.86
N GLY A 497 -8.30 6.85 25.20
CA GLY A 497 -8.87 7.41 26.42
C GLY A 497 -10.38 7.29 26.45
N HIS A 498 -11.05 7.53 25.33
CA HIS A 498 -12.52 7.42 25.21
C HIS A 498 -13.03 5.99 25.37
N VAL A 499 -12.18 4.99 25.14
CA VAL A 499 -12.53 3.58 25.43
C VAL A 499 -12.64 3.34 26.94
N LEU A 500 -11.92 4.12 27.75
CA LEU A 500 -11.84 3.98 29.20
C LEU A 500 -12.55 5.11 29.96
N PHE A 501 -12.98 6.17 29.28
CA PHE A 501 -13.67 7.30 29.86
C PHE A 501 -14.69 7.85 28.88
N ASP A 502 -15.97 7.71 29.21
CA ASP A 502 -17.06 8.31 28.46
C ASP A 502 -18.19 8.68 29.42
N GLN A 503 -18.64 9.93 29.36
CA GLN A 503 -19.69 10.40 30.25
C GLN A 503 -21.04 9.76 29.92
N GLU A 504 -21.31 9.46 28.65
CA GLU A 504 -22.61 8.96 28.20
C GLU A 504 -22.77 7.46 28.46
N SER A 505 -21.81 6.67 28.00
CA SER A 505 -21.83 5.20 28.08
C SER A 505 -21.40 4.69 29.44
N LEU A 506 -20.36 5.28 30.05
CA LEU A 506 -19.74 4.75 31.27
C LEU A 506 -20.10 5.55 32.52
N GLY A 507 -20.63 6.78 32.38
CA GLY A 507 -20.82 7.70 33.50
C GLY A 507 -19.51 8.25 34.06
N GLY A 508 -18.50 8.42 33.17
CA GLY A 508 -17.16 8.86 33.52
C GLY A 508 -16.12 7.77 33.22
N ARG A 509 -15.16 7.59 34.14
CA ARG A 509 -14.12 6.55 33.98
C ARG A 509 -14.75 5.16 34.13
N ALA A 510 -14.33 4.22 33.29
CA ALA A 510 -14.62 2.81 33.42
C ALA A 510 -14.25 2.31 34.82
N THR A 511 -15.14 1.54 35.43
CA THR A 511 -14.96 0.90 36.74
C THR A 511 -14.36 -0.50 36.59
N GLY A 512 -14.42 -1.06 35.39
CA GLY A 512 -13.82 -2.34 35.05
C GLY A 512 -13.68 -2.53 33.54
N VAL A 513 -12.73 -3.37 33.16
CA VAL A 513 -12.51 -3.78 31.77
C VAL A 513 -12.31 -5.29 31.70
N THR A 514 -12.96 -5.92 30.74
CA THR A 514 -12.66 -7.28 30.29
C THR A 514 -11.85 -7.18 29.01
N LEU A 515 -10.66 -7.79 28.99
CA LEU A 515 -9.82 -7.89 27.81
C LEU A 515 -9.78 -9.34 27.31
N ILE A 516 -10.03 -9.51 26.01
CA ILE A 516 -10.00 -10.79 25.32
C ILE A 516 -8.82 -10.74 24.33
N VAL A 517 -7.73 -11.40 24.69
CA VAL A 517 -6.45 -11.35 23.97
C VAL A 517 -6.54 -12.23 22.74
N ALA A 518 -6.21 -11.67 21.57
CA ALA A 518 -6.20 -12.37 20.29
C ALA A 518 -7.52 -13.11 20.01
N ARG A 519 -8.65 -12.44 20.22
CA ARG A 519 -10.00 -12.97 19.95
C ARG A 519 -10.18 -13.32 18.48
N TRP A 520 -10.75 -14.50 18.22
CA TRP A 520 -11.20 -15.00 16.93
C TRP A 520 -12.51 -15.79 17.11
N GLY A 521 -13.65 -15.11 17.02
CA GLY A 521 -14.95 -15.70 17.33
C GLY A 521 -15.05 -16.03 18.81
N SER A 522 -15.27 -17.31 19.11
CA SER A 522 -15.22 -17.87 20.47
C SER A 522 -13.80 -18.19 20.95
N ASP A 523 -12.83 -18.33 20.03
CA ASP A 523 -11.45 -18.63 20.37
C ASP A 523 -10.69 -17.38 20.82
N HIS A 524 -9.75 -17.56 21.74
CA HIS A 524 -8.93 -16.49 22.29
C HIS A 524 -7.68 -17.07 22.97
N VAL A 525 -6.65 -16.25 23.14
CA VAL A 525 -5.44 -16.65 23.88
C VAL A 525 -5.66 -16.57 25.38
N ALA A 526 -6.29 -15.50 25.86
CA ALA A 526 -6.57 -15.31 27.27
C ALA A 526 -7.73 -14.32 27.45
N VAL A 527 -8.50 -14.49 28.52
CA VAL A 527 -9.39 -13.46 29.07
C VAL A 527 -8.82 -12.99 30.39
N ARG A 528 -8.81 -11.67 30.60
CA ARG A 528 -8.47 -11.05 31.88
C ARG A 528 -9.47 -9.94 32.19
N THR A 529 -9.60 -9.63 33.46
CA THR A 529 -10.32 -8.46 33.93
C THR A 529 -9.35 -7.54 34.67
N SER A 530 -9.63 -6.25 34.68
CA SER A 530 -8.90 -5.29 35.50
C SER A 530 -9.80 -4.12 35.90
N GLN A 531 -9.48 -3.51 37.04
CA GLN A 531 -10.04 -2.24 37.51
C GLN A 531 -8.96 -1.14 37.59
N ARG A 532 -7.70 -1.49 37.29
CA ARG A 532 -6.55 -0.57 37.33
C ARG A 532 -6.49 0.18 36.00
N ILE A 533 -7.25 1.27 35.95
CA ILE A 533 -7.51 2.05 34.73
C ILE A 533 -6.98 3.46 34.93
N ALA A 534 -6.12 3.90 34.01
CA ALA A 534 -5.59 5.24 33.92
C ALA A 534 -5.97 5.86 32.58
N VAL A 535 -6.50 7.08 32.61
CA VAL A 535 -6.79 7.90 31.42
C VAL A 535 -5.92 9.13 31.49
N HIS A 536 -5.43 9.62 30.34
CA HIS A 536 -4.58 10.80 30.35
C HIS A 536 -5.35 11.99 30.98
N PRO A 537 -4.76 12.73 31.95
CA PRO A 537 -5.51 13.74 32.72
C PRO A 537 -6.19 14.82 31.87
N ARG A 538 -5.57 15.21 30.75
CA ARG A 538 -6.15 16.18 29.80
C ARG A 538 -7.39 15.64 29.07
N TYR A 539 -7.41 14.35 28.76
CA TYR A 539 -8.60 13.71 28.19
C TYR A 539 -9.68 13.48 29.24
N GLU A 540 -9.29 13.05 30.44
CA GLU A 540 -10.27 12.79 31.50
C GLU A 540 -10.97 14.07 31.99
N SER A 541 -10.24 15.17 32.11
CA SER A 541 -10.80 16.43 32.64
C SER A 541 -11.55 17.26 31.59
N ALA A 542 -11.05 17.29 30.36
CA ALA A 542 -11.53 18.20 29.32
C ALA A 542 -11.80 17.51 27.98
N GLN A 543 -11.66 16.17 27.90
CA GLN A 543 -11.78 15.40 26.66
C GLN A 543 -10.94 15.98 25.52
N GLU A 544 -9.77 16.55 25.85
CA GLU A 544 -8.84 17.11 24.86
C GLU A 544 -8.47 16.03 23.85
N PRO A 545 -8.92 16.11 22.58
CA PRO A 545 -8.80 15.00 21.67
C PRO A 545 -7.35 14.55 21.49
N ASP A 546 -6.41 15.50 21.46
CA ASP A 546 -4.96 15.28 21.26
C ASP A 546 -4.30 14.41 22.33
N TYR A 547 -4.99 14.17 23.45
CA TYR A 547 -4.55 13.32 24.55
C TYR A 547 -5.48 12.12 24.78
N ASP A 548 -6.28 11.74 23.77
CA ASP A 548 -7.16 10.58 23.80
C ASP A 548 -6.33 9.28 23.87
N ILE A 549 -5.88 8.94 25.08
CA ILE A 549 -5.08 7.76 25.36
C ILE A 549 -5.33 7.28 26.80
N GLY A 550 -5.33 5.96 26.97
CA GLY A 550 -5.57 5.27 28.22
C GLY A 550 -4.63 4.07 28.41
N CYS A 551 -4.41 3.69 29.66
CA CYS A 551 -3.65 2.51 30.06
C CYS A 551 -4.45 1.64 31.03
N ILE A 552 -4.33 0.33 30.90
CA ILE A 552 -4.88 -0.67 31.82
C ILE A 552 -3.73 -1.50 32.36
N GLN A 553 -3.66 -1.70 33.68
CA GLN A 553 -2.68 -2.59 34.30
C GLN A 553 -3.32 -3.91 34.72
N LEU A 554 -2.64 -5.02 34.46
CA LEU A 554 -3.02 -6.35 34.92
C LEU A 554 -2.32 -6.69 36.23
N ASP A 555 -3.00 -7.43 37.10
CA ASP A 555 -2.41 -7.91 38.36
C ASP A 555 -1.32 -8.96 38.12
N ALA A 556 -1.46 -9.74 37.05
CA ALA A 556 -0.51 -10.77 36.65
C ALA A 556 -0.24 -10.72 35.14
N PRO A 557 0.97 -11.09 34.69
CA PRO A 557 1.27 -11.14 33.26
C PRO A 557 0.43 -12.20 32.54
N ILE A 558 0.35 -12.06 31.21
CA ILE A 558 -0.26 -13.09 30.35
C ILE A 558 0.86 -13.99 29.82
N ASP A 559 0.84 -15.26 30.24
CA ASP A 559 1.86 -16.24 29.85
C ASP A 559 1.93 -16.43 28.33
N GLY A 560 3.14 -16.30 27.79
CA GLY A 560 3.40 -16.43 26.36
C GLY A 560 2.77 -15.33 25.50
N ALA A 561 2.31 -14.21 26.08
CA ALA A 561 1.85 -13.06 25.30
C ALA A 561 3.03 -12.35 24.62
N ALA A 562 2.76 -11.86 23.40
CA ALA A 562 3.62 -10.89 22.75
C ALA A 562 3.28 -9.49 23.26
N TYR A 563 4.23 -8.56 23.18
CA TYR A 563 4.01 -7.15 23.45
C TYR A 563 4.68 -6.31 22.37
N PHE A 564 4.09 -5.16 22.09
CA PHE A 564 4.66 -4.19 21.18
C PHE A 564 5.72 -3.34 21.87
N GLY A 565 6.82 -3.10 21.16
CA GLY A 565 7.65 -1.94 21.47
C GLY A 565 6.95 -0.66 20.99
N MET A 566 7.23 0.45 21.66
CA MET A 566 6.78 1.79 21.25
C MET A 566 7.96 2.60 20.72
N TRP A 567 7.68 3.57 19.84
CA TRP A 567 8.70 4.47 19.34
C TRP A 567 8.20 5.89 19.18
N SER A 568 8.88 6.81 19.87
CA SER A 568 8.75 8.25 19.66
C SER A 568 9.69 8.69 18.55
N ALA A 569 9.20 8.59 17.31
CA ALA A 569 9.91 9.00 16.10
C ALA A 569 9.75 10.51 15.81
N ASP A 570 10.74 11.09 15.13
CA ASP A 570 10.63 12.42 14.55
C ASP A 570 9.76 12.43 13.27
N ASP A 571 9.41 13.63 12.79
CA ASP A 571 8.52 13.78 11.63
C ASP A 571 9.14 13.20 10.35
N ALA A 572 10.45 13.34 10.19
CA ALA A 572 11.18 12.86 9.03
C ALA A 572 11.13 11.34 8.90
N ALA A 573 11.18 10.62 10.03
CA ALA A 573 11.08 9.17 10.06
C ALA A 573 9.65 8.64 9.90
N LEU A 574 8.61 9.48 10.04
CA LEU A 574 7.20 9.10 9.94
C LEU A 574 6.55 9.50 8.61
N THR A 575 6.98 10.61 8.02
CA THR A 575 6.31 11.20 6.85
C THR A 575 6.32 10.22 5.66
N GLY A 576 5.14 9.95 5.10
CA GLY A 576 4.98 9.10 3.91
C GLY A 576 5.31 7.62 4.15
N GLN A 577 5.47 7.19 5.40
CA GLN A 577 5.75 5.79 5.70
C GLN A 577 4.47 4.95 5.76
N PRO A 578 4.53 3.67 5.35
CA PRO A 578 3.43 2.74 5.55
C PRO A 578 3.28 2.42 7.04
N VAL A 579 2.05 2.47 7.51
CA VAL A 579 1.63 2.02 8.83
C VAL A 579 0.61 0.91 8.71
N ASN A 580 0.59 0.06 9.73
CA ASN A 580 -0.38 -1.00 9.89
C ASN A 580 -1.27 -0.66 11.08
N ILE A 581 -2.53 -1.05 11.01
CA ILE A 581 -3.47 -1.01 12.11
C ILE A 581 -4.27 -2.30 12.13
N ALA A 582 -4.58 -2.78 13.33
CA ALA A 582 -5.51 -3.89 13.49
C ALA A 582 -6.28 -3.77 14.80
N GLY A 583 -7.57 -4.09 14.73
CA GLY A 583 -8.51 -3.97 15.82
C GLY A 583 -9.81 -4.71 15.53
N TYR A 584 -10.81 -4.47 16.37
CA TYR A 584 -12.06 -5.24 16.40
C TYR A 584 -13.26 -4.38 15.96
N PRO A 585 -13.49 -4.22 14.65
CA PRO A 585 -14.53 -3.33 14.15
C PRO A 585 -15.93 -3.90 14.42
N LYS A 586 -16.87 -3.03 14.77
CA LYS A 586 -18.27 -3.38 15.05
C LYS A 586 -19.08 -3.67 13.79
N ASP A 587 -18.78 -3.00 12.68
CA ASP A 587 -19.56 -3.07 11.41
C ASP A 587 -19.38 -4.36 10.61
N LYS A 588 -18.37 -5.16 10.97
CA LYS A 588 -18.15 -6.48 10.39
C LYS A 588 -18.85 -7.53 11.24
N ASP A 589 -18.08 -8.44 11.84
CA ASP A 589 -18.63 -9.55 12.62
C ASP A 589 -18.87 -9.19 14.09
N ALA A 590 -19.43 -8.01 14.36
CA ALA A 590 -19.73 -7.52 15.71
C ALA A 590 -18.52 -7.62 16.68
N SER A 591 -17.35 -7.15 16.25
CA SER A 591 -16.09 -7.18 17.03
C SER A 591 -15.58 -8.58 17.41
N GLN A 592 -16.07 -9.65 16.77
CA GLN A 592 -15.64 -11.03 17.08
C GLN A 592 -14.31 -11.43 16.43
N PHE A 593 -13.92 -10.78 15.33
CA PHE A 593 -12.67 -11.06 14.62
C PHE A 593 -11.80 -9.82 14.52
N LEU A 594 -10.48 -10.07 14.50
CA LEU A 594 -9.49 -9.02 14.31
C LEU A 594 -9.39 -8.69 12.82
N TYR A 595 -9.53 -7.42 12.48
CA TYR A 595 -9.37 -6.91 11.11
C TYR A 595 -8.14 -6.03 11.03
N HIS A 596 -7.39 -6.16 9.93
CA HIS A 596 -6.21 -5.37 9.66
C HIS A 596 -6.36 -4.56 8.37
N HIS A 597 -5.72 -3.40 8.34
CA HIS A 597 -5.49 -2.63 7.13
C HIS A 597 -4.12 -1.93 7.23
N SER A 598 -3.57 -1.53 6.09
CA SER A 598 -2.25 -0.92 6.00
C SER A 598 -2.26 0.09 4.86
N ASP A 599 -1.79 1.29 5.15
CA ASP A 599 -1.66 2.38 4.20
C ASP A 599 -0.69 3.42 4.77
N THR A 600 -0.62 4.59 4.18
CA THR A 600 0.44 5.56 4.37
C THR A 600 0.04 6.64 5.37
N ILE A 601 1.02 7.15 6.12
CA ILE A 601 0.88 8.39 6.87
C ILE A 601 0.75 9.55 5.89
N ILE A 602 -0.39 10.25 5.94
CA ILE A 602 -0.73 11.37 5.07
C ILE A 602 -0.68 12.73 5.78
N GLY A 603 -0.48 12.74 7.10
CA GLY A 603 -0.37 13.98 7.86
C GLY A 603 0.23 13.77 9.24
N LEU A 604 0.97 14.78 9.72
CA LEU A 604 1.58 14.78 11.04
C LEU A 604 1.29 16.09 11.78
N ARG A 605 1.10 15.97 13.09
CA ARG A 605 1.16 17.05 14.08
C ARG A 605 2.00 16.60 15.27
N PRO A 606 2.37 17.51 16.18
CA PRO A 606 3.11 17.12 17.37
C PRO A 606 2.38 16.06 18.21
N GLN A 607 1.04 16.11 18.28
CA GLN A 607 0.21 15.16 19.04
C GLN A 607 -0.53 14.13 18.18
N ARG A 608 -0.50 14.22 16.84
CA ARG A 608 -1.31 13.37 15.96
C ARG A 608 -0.54 12.77 14.79
N ILE A 609 -0.94 11.57 14.40
CA ILE A 609 -0.63 10.99 13.09
C ILE A 609 -1.96 10.82 12.35
N VAL A 610 -2.00 11.18 11.07
CA VAL A 610 -3.12 10.96 10.16
C VAL A 610 -2.70 10.06 9.03
N TYR A 611 -3.54 9.10 8.70
CA TYR A 611 -3.29 8.03 7.74
C TYR A 611 -4.54 7.74 6.92
N ALA A 612 -4.32 7.20 5.71
CA ALA A 612 -5.39 6.84 4.78
C ALA A 612 -6.06 5.49 5.10
N VAL A 613 -5.69 4.87 6.22
CA VAL A 613 -6.14 3.52 6.57
C VAL A 613 -7.60 3.53 7.03
N ASP A 614 -8.45 2.70 6.41
CA ASP A 614 -9.84 2.47 6.84
C ASP A 614 -9.95 1.89 8.26
N THR A 615 -10.83 2.48 9.05
CA THR A 615 -11.21 2.03 10.39
C THR A 615 -12.71 2.24 10.60
N TYR A 616 -13.26 1.64 11.65
CA TYR A 616 -14.66 1.78 12.04
C TYR A 616 -14.80 1.46 13.52
N GLU A 617 -15.82 2.03 14.15
CA GLU A 617 -16.10 1.89 15.59
C GLU A 617 -15.72 0.52 16.15
N GLY A 618 -15.04 0.51 17.30
CA GLY A 618 -14.50 -0.70 17.92
C GLY A 618 -13.03 -0.92 17.58
N GLN A 619 -12.51 -0.31 16.50
CA GLN A 619 -11.07 -0.20 16.27
C GLN A 619 -10.41 0.90 17.12
N SER A 620 -11.17 1.80 17.75
CA SER A 620 -10.70 2.71 18.81
C SER A 620 -9.68 2.06 19.76
N GLY A 621 -8.49 2.65 19.86
CA GLY A 621 -7.39 2.18 20.69
C GLY A 621 -6.47 1.16 20.03
N ALA A 622 -6.71 0.78 18.76
CA ALA A 622 -5.84 -0.09 18.00
C ALA A 622 -4.40 0.46 17.88
N PRO A 623 -3.38 -0.42 17.93
CA PRO A 623 -2.01 0.00 17.68
C PRO A 623 -1.85 0.41 16.21
N VAL A 624 -1.20 1.54 15.99
CA VAL A 624 -0.70 1.95 14.66
C VAL A 624 0.80 1.74 14.65
N TRP A 625 1.29 0.76 13.89
CA TRP A 625 2.69 0.35 13.94
C TRP A 625 3.40 0.38 12.59
N MET A 626 4.70 0.61 12.66
CA MET A 626 5.63 0.46 11.54
C MET A 626 6.38 -0.88 11.66
N VAL A 627 6.54 -1.55 10.52
CA VAL A 627 7.38 -2.75 10.40
C VAL A 627 8.74 -2.32 9.87
N PHE A 628 9.80 -2.75 10.55
CA PHE A 628 11.17 -2.52 10.10
C PHE A 628 11.74 -3.82 9.53
N ASN A 629 12.87 -3.74 8.83
CA ASN A 629 13.56 -4.89 8.21
C ASN A 629 13.78 -6.10 9.14
N ASN A 630 13.67 -5.91 10.46
CA ASN A 630 13.52 -7.00 11.43
C ASN A 630 12.13 -6.91 12.09
N PRO A 631 11.26 -7.93 11.97
CA PRO A 631 9.94 -7.97 12.63
C PRO A 631 9.99 -7.81 14.16
N ALA A 632 11.07 -8.23 14.82
CA ALA A 632 11.30 -8.00 16.25
C ALA A 632 11.48 -6.51 16.61
N ARG A 633 11.71 -5.67 15.59
CA ARG A 633 11.77 -4.21 15.71
C ARG A 633 10.44 -3.54 15.40
N THR A 634 9.33 -4.26 15.24
CA THR A 634 8.00 -3.65 15.10
C THR A 634 7.76 -2.65 16.23
N ARG A 635 7.38 -1.41 15.89
CA ARG A 635 7.11 -0.35 16.88
C ARG A 635 5.78 0.33 16.59
N VAL A 636 5.00 0.49 17.65
CA VAL A 636 3.81 1.35 17.64
C VAL A 636 4.25 2.80 17.70
N VAL A 637 3.67 3.61 16.82
CA VAL A 637 3.95 5.05 16.66
C VAL A 637 2.74 5.93 16.96
N ALA A 638 1.54 5.35 16.97
CA ALA A 638 0.31 6.01 17.42
C ALA A 638 -0.72 5.01 17.97
N VAL A 639 -1.67 5.54 18.72
CA VAL A 639 -2.88 4.83 19.18
C VAL A 639 -4.05 5.37 18.39
N HIS A 640 -4.77 4.53 17.64
CA HIS A 640 -5.91 4.98 16.85
C HIS A 640 -7.04 5.51 17.75
N THR A 641 -7.65 6.63 17.40
CA THR A 641 -8.67 7.29 18.23
C THR A 641 -9.88 7.77 17.44
N SER A 642 -9.70 8.27 16.21
CA SER A 642 -10.80 8.90 15.47
C SER A 642 -10.47 9.12 14.00
N ALA A 643 -11.48 9.29 13.15
CA ALA A 643 -11.41 10.07 11.92
C ALA A 643 -11.32 11.56 12.29
N ARG A 644 -10.23 12.24 11.93
CA ARG A 644 -10.21 13.70 12.08
C ARG A 644 -9.42 14.38 10.98
N ALA A 645 -10.09 15.35 10.36
CA ALA A 645 -9.52 16.43 9.59
C ALA A 645 -8.42 17.16 10.40
N LEU A 646 -7.19 17.19 9.93
CA LEU A 646 -6.23 18.17 10.43
C LEU A 646 -6.68 19.55 9.95
N THR A 647 -7.42 20.32 10.74
CA THR A 647 -7.67 21.74 10.44
C THR A 647 -6.38 22.53 10.65
N LEU A 648 -5.45 22.49 9.69
CA LEU A 648 -4.37 23.48 9.64
C LEU A 648 -5.06 24.78 9.22
N ALA A 649 -4.73 25.90 9.86
CA ALA A 649 -5.10 27.19 9.32
C ALA A 649 -4.63 27.21 7.86
N ALA A 650 -5.58 27.14 6.92
CA ALA A 650 -5.47 27.03 5.45
C ALA A 650 -5.54 25.65 4.74
N SER A 651 -5.62 24.47 5.40
CA SER A 651 -5.92 23.20 4.69
C SER A 651 -6.30 22.04 5.61
N ALA A 652 -7.51 21.49 5.43
CA ALA A 652 -7.98 20.29 6.13
C ALA A 652 -7.47 19.01 5.45
N ILE A 653 -6.63 18.21 6.13
CA ILE A 653 -6.24 16.85 5.68
C ILE A 653 -7.21 15.86 6.30
N ASP A 654 -8.12 15.28 5.51
CA ASP A 654 -9.09 14.27 5.96
C ASP A 654 -8.49 12.86 5.88
N GLY A 655 -8.45 12.18 7.02
CA GLY A 655 -7.96 10.81 7.19
C GLY A 655 -8.31 10.25 8.58
N ASN A 656 -8.10 8.95 8.77
CA ASN A 656 -8.14 8.38 10.12
C ASN A 656 -6.91 8.81 10.88
N SER A 657 -7.04 8.95 12.19
CA SER A 657 -6.05 9.58 13.03
C SER A 657 -5.87 8.82 14.34
N GLY A 658 -4.72 9.04 14.95
CA GLY A 658 -4.40 8.53 16.26
C GLY A 658 -3.57 9.52 17.07
N THR A 659 -3.66 9.39 18.39
CA THR A 659 -2.75 10.03 19.33
C THR A 659 -1.33 9.54 19.06
N ARG A 660 -0.45 10.45 18.64
CA ARG A 660 0.95 10.16 18.34
C ARG A 660 1.69 9.81 19.62
N ILE A 661 2.48 8.75 19.58
CA ILE A 661 3.44 8.43 20.64
C ILE A 661 4.64 9.36 20.48
N ASN A 662 4.49 10.62 20.85
CA ASN A 662 5.58 11.57 20.95
C ASN A 662 6.31 11.41 22.31
N ALA A 663 7.33 12.22 22.57
CA ALA A 663 8.13 12.09 23.79
C ALA A 663 7.32 12.30 25.09
N GLU A 664 6.27 13.11 25.06
CA GLU A 664 5.38 13.34 26.20
C GLU A 664 4.49 12.12 26.45
N ILE A 665 3.77 11.67 25.43
CA ILE A 665 2.90 10.50 25.50
C ILE A 665 3.69 9.25 25.86
N PHE A 666 4.87 9.05 25.27
CA PHE A 666 5.77 7.95 25.59
C PHE A 666 6.18 7.97 27.07
N ARG A 667 6.55 9.14 27.61
CA ARG A 667 6.89 9.29 29.03
C ARG A 667 5.71 8.97 29.95
N TRP A 668 4.51 9.43 29.59
CA TRP A 668 3.30 9.12 30.35
C TRP A 668 3.00 7.62 30.38
N ILE A 669 2.98 6.94 29.23
CA ILE A 669 2.77 5.49 29.17
C ILE A 669 3.85 4.75 29.98
N SER A 670 5.11 5.21 29.92
CA SER A 670 6.24 4.59 30.62
C SER A 670 6.09 4.55 32.14
N THR A 671 5.25 5.40 32.73
CA THR A 671 4.94 5.33 34.17
C THR A 671 4.15 4.07 34.57
N PHE A 672 3.64 3.34 33.58
CA PHE A 672 2.84 2.14 33.77
C PHE A 672 3.50 0.85 33.27
N LEU A 673 4.70 0.89 32.67
CA LEU A 673 5.30 -0.28 32.00
C LEU A 673 5.86 -1.33 32.95
#